data_AF-A0A8J1YSW6-F1
#
_entry.id   AF-A0A8J1YSW6-F1
#
_cell.length_a   1.000
_cell.length_b   1.000
_cell.length_c   1.000
_cell.angle_alpha   90.00
_cell.angle_beta   90.00
_cell.angle_gamma   90.00
#
_symmetry.space_group_name_H-M   'P 1'
#
loop_
_entity.id
_entity.type
_entity.pdbx_description
1 polymer ?
#
loop_
_entity_poly.entity_id
_entity_poly.type
_entity_poly.pdbx_seq_one_letter_code
_entity_poly.pdbx_strand_id
1 'polypeptide(L)'
;MSRFDTLSRTESKAGSTISRNQSLIKKNTAPHELKPSDILIERFTAWKQIVKMLISYFEGVADIEANTSKELTKLGAVIQVPFRPGNQFLGEGGMQDVFYTIRDKTRLIADSHASLARTIESSIVQHLQKLRTEIKAHLKNVQNDTGKLAASVAREREMSTKAISDLARAIGNVNHTPMAVSAKEDPFAVNQAVMKQLQRQAKENSLQKSIVIMQQNSAHFEEGIVRSIQSAWATFDEWQARMSTSVQETWRQLGVNMAQLMPDREWISFAARSDHLLDPETPLRNPDMIDYPGKNDPSVTPVHTGMLERKKRFTKSYKEGFYVLTPAGYLHEYVSSDPTTAVHPIWSLFLPACTLGPPSSATTAKSHKFHIEGRKDGTSAYGKTPGGGKGFFGGSDTAFTFRARSHEEMMEVWNDLRMLVARYLVASEQMERDGPVAQAVRGVGYQSDEEEEEEMEEGEEEEEGSSVEAEEEGHEDDAAAAGEHEEVPEYSAGVAAPIEVGPNGYAIDKKEQPQLGSEIGVSDEAGNLSRREQKAPAREEEEPTTGEAIPSAPEPSYEDAGQGPAETEAEVEESLGEVAHAPPTVTSNSEEPGPAPEQETPAEGNGAASKQGMFSKFTEGLAGRKEGFTIAAQAIDAKGEVKATVNDPLFHARLRRLLRIVIPSMKSREAAMLALHSAFLVARTGLSLYVADLDGRIVSSLVTAQPSLFLLNLVRWLAVAVPATYTNSMLEYLQSELGLAYRTRLTKYALGAYLDPLPNSRLSEKGLGVDAKGEQLFYKLANLDDRVKNADQYLTVDIQQFSSKLAEIYSNIAKPVLDVILYNYQLSRNVGAEGLVILTILVQMSAGLLRAITPPFGQYAAHEATLEGELRFTHSRLLESAEEIALYHGEEFEKNVIERGYFALVKHANRVLRIRVWHGMAEEGVIKWLWGSLGLCICGIPVFAGDLLGMKSGDLASRTEGFVTNRRLLLSASDAFGRVMYSYKELAELAGYTSRVSDLLDTMDDVKAGKYQKKLVSSSSIQDNEKMLQVRGQIIEAEEIRFDQVPLISPNGDVLVDSMSFHVEHGKHLLVVGPNGCGKSSLFRILGGLWPVYGGTVYKPPARQFTYIPQRPYLCTGTLRDQIIYPHSVSTIPDADLLAILDVVEMGHIVDREGGWDSIREWRDALSGGDKQRIAMARLFYHRPKYAILDECTSAVTLEIEKVMYEHATALGITLMTVSHRPSLWKYHSMVLQYDGMGGYVL
;
A
#
# COMPACT_ATOMS: atom_id res chain seq x y z
N MET A 1 35.52 -24.50 -43.89
CA MET A 1 35.17 -25.05 -45.23
C MET A 1 33.72 -24.69 -45.56
N SER A 2 33.32 -24.78 -46.85
CA SER A 2 31.94 -24.95 -47.39
C SER A 2 30.78 -24.11 -46.79
N ARG A 3 30.06 -23.27 -47.56
CA ARG A 3 29.07 -23.61 -48.65
C ARG A 3 27.87 -24.42 -48.14
N PHE A 4 26.61 -24.11 -48.49
CA PHE A 4 26.07 -23.13 -49.47
C PHE A 4 24.56 -22.86 -49.21
N ASP A 5 24.05 -21.69 -49.64
CA ASP A 5 22.68 -21.43 -50.19
C ASP A 5 21.40 -21.69 -49.34
N THR A 6 20.26 -21.00 -49.51
CA THR A 6 19.85 -19.90 -50.43
C THR A 6 18.66 -19.09 -49.84
N LEU A 7 18.51 -17.81 -50.24
CA LEU A 7 17.26 -17.01 -50.48
C LEU A 7 16.07 -17.06 -49.45
N SER A 8 15.38 -15.98 -49.07
CA SER A 8 15.15 -14.68 -49.75
C SER A 8 14.72 -13.54 -48.78
N ARG A 9 14.48 -12.33 -49.34
CA ARG A 9 13.93 -11.07 -48.75
C ARG A 9 12.86 -11.28 -47.65
N THR A 10 12.71 -10.43 -46.61
CA THR A 10 12.58 -8.95 -46.65
C THR A 10 13.29 -8.20 -45.49
N GLU A 11 13.01 -6.91 -45.31
CA GLU A 11 13.87 -5.95 -44.61
C GLU A 11 13.44 -5.59 -43.18
N SER A 12 14.38 -5.65 -42.24
CA SER A 12 14.63 -4.55 -41.29
C SER A 12 16.03 -4.71 -40.67
N LYS A 13 16.77 -3.61 -40.49
CA LYS A 13 18.12 -3.62 -39.89
C LYS A 13 18.19 -2.72 -38.68
N ALA A 14 18.20 -3.33 -37.50
CA ALA A 14 19.02 -2.82 -36.41
C ALA A 14 20.52 -2.97 -36.77
N GLY A 15 21.38 -2.11 -36.23
CA GLY A 15 22.81 -2.15 -36.51
C GLY A 15 23.59 -1.15 -35.67
N SER A 16 24.30 -1.63 -34.66
CA SER A 16 25.05 -0.82 -33.72
C SER A 16 26.49 -0.52 -34.18
N THR A 17 26.95 0.68 -33.83
CA THR A 17 28.35 1.05 -33.49
C THR A 17 29.52 0.60 -34.39
N ILE A 18 30.12 1.62 -35.02
CA ILE A 18 31.58 1.86 -35.11
C ILE A 18 32.40 0.93 -36.04
N SER A 19 32.79 1.48 -37.19
CA SER A 19 34.22 1.50 -37.57
C SER A 19 34.58 2.68 -38.49
N ARG A 20 35.85 3.10 -38.36
CA ARG A 20 36.60 4.20 -38.96
C ARG A 20 36.34 4.59 -40.44
N ASN A 21 36.60 5.88 -40.70
CA ASN A 21 37.21 6.43 -41.91
C ASN A 21 36.46 6.30 -43.27
N GLN A 22 35.31 6.94 -43.36
CA GLN A 22 34.84 7.58 -44.60
C GLN A 22 34.31 8.99 -44.25
N SER A 23 34.44 10.04 -45.06
CA SER A 23 35.33 10.28 -46.20
C SER A 23 35.34 11.79 -46.45
N LEU A 24 36.51 12.42 -46.57
CA LEU A 24 36.58 13.80 -47.08
C LEU A 24 36.01 13.87 -48.50
N ILE A 25 35.53 15.07 -48.89
CA ILE A 25 35.10 15.50 -50.25
C ILE A 25 33.57 15.45 -50.54
N LYS A 26 33.06 16.63 -50.92
CA LYS A 26 31.77 16.95 -51.58
C LYS A 26 30.43 16.75 -50.83
N LYS A 27 29.85 17.89 -50.43
CA LYS A 27 28.84 18.56 -51.28
C LYS A 27 29.07 20.08 -51.27
N ASN A 28 28.85 20.73 -52.41
CA ASN A 28 28.86 22.19 -52.51
C ASN A 28 27.47 22.73 -52.20
N THR A 29 27.34 23.49 -51.11
CA THR A 29 26.23 24.43 -50.91
C THR A 29 26.67 25.52 -49.95
N ALA A 30 26.55 26.79 -50.36
CA ALA A 30 26.84 27.91 -49.49
C ALA A 30 25.54 28.46 -48.88
N PRO A 31 25.38 28.35 -47.56
CA PRO A 31 24.76 29.43 -46.80
C PRO A 31 25.56 29.72 -45.52
N HIS A 32 26.26 30.86 -45.51
CA HIS A 32 26.95 31.47 -44.36
C HIS A 32 28.24 30.75 -43.88
N GLU A 33 29.30 31.53 -43.59
CA GLU A 33 30.55 31.02 -43.02
C GLU A 33 30.33 30.58 -41.56
N LEU A 34 30.12 29.27 -41.32
CA LEU A 34 30.25 28.68 -39.98
C LEU A 34 31.68 28.91 -39.47
N LYS A 35 31.84 29.71 -38.42
CA LYS A 35 33.17 29.98 -37.86
C LYS A 35 33.64 28.75 -37.08
N PRO A 36 34.93 28.38 -37.15
CA PRO A 36 35.47 27.25 -36.37
C PRO A 36 35.28 27.38 -34.85
N SER A 37 35.04 28.59 -34.33
CA SER A 37 34.62 28.83 -32.94
C SER A 37 33.27 28.25 -32.60
N ASP A 38 32.32 28.30 -33.52
CA ASP A 38 30.91 28.10 -33.21
C ASP A 38 30.66 26.60 -32.98
N ILE A 39 31.34 25.76 -33.76
CA ILE A 39 31.45 24.31 -33.59
C ILE A 39 32.10 23.94 -32.23
N LEU A 40 33.14 24.68 -31.79
CA LEU A 40 33.76 24.47 -30.47
C LEU A 40 32.84 24.93 -29.32
N ILE A 41 32.10 26.02 -29.52
CA ILE A 41 31.11 26.55 -28.57
C ILE A 41 29.96 25.55 -28.40
N GLU A 42 29.48 24.94 -29.49
CA GLU A 42 28.50 23.84 -29.46
C GLU A 42 29.07 22.62 -28.74
N ARG A 43 30.29 22.17 -29.08
CA ARG A 43 30.94 21.02 -28.45
C ARG A 43 31.14 21.18 -26.94
N PHE A 44 31.61 22.33 -26.47
CA PHE A 44 31.74 22.59 -25.02
C PHE A 44 30.40 22.88 -24.34
N THR A 45 29.38 23.33 -25.08
CA THR A 45 28.00 23.42 -24.55
C THR A 45 27.41 22.03 -24.36
N ALA A 46 27.69 21.07 -25.26
CA ALA A 46 27.33 19.66 -25.10
C ALA A 46 28.05 19.03 -23.89
N TRP A 47 29.38 19.20 -23.75
CA TRP A 47 30.12 18.74 -22.57
C TRP A 47 29.59 19.31 -21.25
N LYS A 48 29.30 20.61 -21.22
CA LYS A 48 28.66 21.29 -20.07
C LYS A 48 27.29 20.72 -19.74
N GLN A 49 26.53 20.24 -20.73
CA GLN A 49 25.25 19.56 -20.54
C GLN A 49 25.43 18.11 -20.08
N ILE A 50 26.44 17.37 -20.59
CA ILE A 50 26.82 16.03 -20.11
C ILE A 50 27.19 16.09 -18.63
N VAL A 51 28.07 17.01 -18.23
CA VAL A 51 28.43 17.19 -16.81
C VAL A 51 27.22 17.64 -15.98
N LYS A 52 26.28 18.43 -16.53
CA LYS A 52 25.01 18.74 -15.83
C LYS A 52 24.16 17.48 -15.60
N MET A 53 24.07 16.58 -16.56
CA MET A 53 23.32 15.32 -16.41
C MET A 53 23.99 14.37 -15.41
N LEU A 54 25.33 14.28 -15.41
CA LEU A 54 26.09 13.50 -14.43
C LEU A 54 25.94 14.07 -13.00
N ILE A 55 25.93 15.39 -12.83
CA ILE A 55 25.62 16.04 -11.54
C ILE A 55 24.27 15.57 -11.03
N SER A 56 23.20 15.70 -11.83
CA SER A 56 21.85 15.33 -11.38
C SER A 56 21.60 13.82 -11.30
N TYR A 57 22.43 12.99 -11.95
CA TYR A 57 22.47 11.56 -11.70
C TYR A 57 23.04 11.26 -10.30
N PHE A 58 24.20 11.82 -9.94
CA PHE A 58 24.81 11.60 -8.62
C PHE A 58 24.04 12.28 -7.47
N GLU A 59 23.40 13.44 -7.72
CA GLU A 59 22.42 14.02 -6.79
C GLU A 59 21.26 13.01 -6.53
N GLY A 60 20.71 12.40 -7.57
CA GLY A 60 19.67 11.38 -7.44
C GLY A 60 20.12 10.07 -6.77
N VAL A 61 21.36 9.63 -6.98
CA VAL A 61 21.94 8.47 -6.25
C VAL A 61 22.10 8.80 -4.77
N ALA A 62 22.56 10.01 -4.42
CA ALA A 62 22.66 10.43 -3.02
C ALA A 62 21.27 10.50 -2.33
N ASP A 63 20.25 11.01 -3.01
CA ASP A 63 18.86 10.99 -2.53
C ASP A 63 18.35 9.56 -2.26
N ILE A 64 18.66 8.60 -3.15
CA ILE A 64 18.30 7.18 -2.96
C ILE A 64 18.99 6.61 -1.72
N GLU A 65 20.31 6.73 -1.61
CA GLU A 65 21.08 6.24 -0.45
C GLU A 65 20.61 6.89 0.88
N ALA A 66 20.33 8.19 0.85
CA ALA A 66 19.79 8.92 2.01
C ALA A 66 18.38 8.47 2.40
N ASN A 67 17.56 8.01 1.45
CA ASN A 67 16.22 7.47 1.72
C ASN A 67 16.29 6.00 2.20
N THR A 68 17.14 5.17 1.60
CA THR A 68 17.42 3.81 2.09
C THR A 68 17.82 3.81 3.56
N SER A 69 18.70 4.74 3.95
CA SER A 69 19.06 4.96 5.36
C SER A 69 17.86 5.30 6.26
N LYS A 70 16.96 6.20 5.84
CA LYS A 70 15.76 6.57 6.62
C LYS A 70 14.82 5.38 6.80
N GLU A 71 14.58 4.58 5.76
CA GLU A 71 13.69 3.42 5.85
C GLU A 71 14.30 2.29 6.69
N LEU A 72 15.61 2.04 6.59
CA LEU A 72 16.31 1.11 7.49
C LEU A 72 16.28 1.58 8.96
N THR A 73 16.37 2.89 9.20
CA THR A 73 16.25 3.47 10.55
C THR A 73 14.85 3.23 11.13
N LYS A 74 13.78 3.36 10.32
CA LYS A 74 12.42 2.99 10.72
C LYS A 74 12.29 1.48 10.96
N LEU A 75 12.88 0.65 10.10
CA LEU A 75 12.83 -0.81 10.19
C LEU A 75 13.44 -1.30 11.51
N GLY A 76 14.58 -0.73 11.92
CA GLY A 76 15.16 -1.00 13.25
C GLY A 76 14.19 -0.67 14.39
N ALA A 77 13.44 0.45 14.28
CA ALA A 77 12.45 0.84 15.29
C ALA A 77 11.20 -0.05 15.37
N VAL A 78 11.00 -0.98 14.42
CA VAL A 78 9.93 -2.01 14.51
C VAL A 78 10.29 -3.08 15.55
N ILE A 79 11.58 -3.30 15.81
CA ILE A 79 12.07 -4.38 16.69
C ILE A 79 11.99 -3.92 18.16
N GLN A 80 10.88 -4.26 18.81
CA GLN A 80 10.59 -3.93 20.20
C GLN A 80 11.28 -4.93 21.15
N VAL A 81 12.37 -4.48 21.79
CA VAL A 81 13.18 -5.26 22.75
C VAL A 81 13.47 -4.37 23.97
N PRO A 82 13.26 -4.81 25.23
CA PRO A 82 12.94 -6.19 25.65
C PRO A 82 11.56 -6.66 25.19
N PHE A 83 11.40 -7.98 25.10
CA PHE A 83 10.07 -8.57 24.99
C PHE A 83 9.29 -8.34 26.30
N ARG A 84 7.98 -8.67 26.33
CA ARG A 84 7.08 -8.30 27.44
C ARG A 84 7.67 -8.68 28.81
N PRO A 85 7.50 -7.84 29.85
CA PRO A 85 8.12 -8.07 31.16
C PRO A 85 7.66 -9.39 31.79
N GLY A 86 8.61 -10.33 31.90
CA GLY A 86 8.46 -11.67 32.47
C GLY A 86 9.60 -12.59 31.99
N ASN A 87 10.12 -13.47 32.85
CA ASN A 87 11.34 -14.27 32.60
C ASN A 87 11.13 -15.47 31.63
N GLN A 88 10.34 -15.28 30.58
CA GLN A 88 9.98 -16.32 29.60
C GLN A 88 11.13 -16.62 28.63
N PHE A 89 11.92 -15.62 28.25
CA PHE A 89 13.06 -15.74 27.32
C PHE A 89 14.38 -15.44 28.02
N LEU A 90 15.47 -16.02 27.53
CA LEU A 90 16.83 -15.73 27.98
C LEU A 90 17.27 -14.31 27.57
N GLY A 91 17.84 -13.58 28.53
CA GLY A 91 18.38 -12.23 28.33
C GLY A 91 19.67 -12.21 27.52
N GLU A 92 20.69 -12.95 27.96
CA GLU A 92 21.99 -13.09 27.30
C GLU A 92 22.11 -14.46 26.60
N GLY A 93 22.66 -14.52 25.39
CA GLY A 93 22.83 -15.77 24.65
C GLY A 93 21.50 -16.51 24.37
N GLY A 94 20.43 -15.73 24.20
CA GLY A 94 19.07 -16.17 23.87
C GLY A 94 18.45 -15.33 22.75
N MET A 95 17.16 -15.53 22.48
CA MET A 95 16.43 -14.83 21.43
C MET A 95 16.38 -13.32 21.66
N GLN A 96 16.39 -12.85 22.91
CA GLN A 96 16.32 -11.41 23.21
C GLN A 96 17.60 -10.67 22.81
N ASP A 97 18.76 -11.24 23.08
CA ASP A 97 20.09 -10.74 22.69
C ASP A 97 20.26 -10.66 21.17
N VAL A 98 19.81 -11.71 20.46
CA VAL A 98 19.83 -11.74 18.99
C VAL A 98 18.94 -10.64 18.40
N PHE A 99 17.76 -10.37 18.97
CA PHE A 99 16.89 -9.28 18.50
C PHE A 99 17.41 -7.88 18.85
N TYR A 100 18.08 -7.68 20.00
CA TYR A 100 18.87 -6.47 20.25
C TYR A 100 19.97 -6.29 19.18
N THR A 101 20.71 -7.35 18.88
CA THR A 101 21.79 -7.32 17.89
C THR A 101 21.26 -7.02 16.49
N ILE A 102 20.14 -7.61 16.05
CA ILE A 102 19.51 -7.31 14.76
C ILE A 102 19.14 -5.82 14.68
N ARG A 103 18.49 -5.26 15.71
CA ARG A 103 18.11 -3.84 15.77
C ARG A 103 19.33 -2.92 15.59
N ASP A 104 20.38 -3.15 16.37
CA ASP A 104 21.52 -2.25 16.44
C ASP A 104 22.46 -2.41 15.23
N LYS A 105 22.58 -3.61 14.66
CA LYS A 105 23.28 -3.85 13.38
C LYS A 105 22.49 -3.28 12.18
N THR A 106 21.15 -3.36 12.17
CA THR A 106 20.31 -2.70 11.14
C THR A 106 20.51 -1.18 11.15
N ARG A 107 20.67 -0.58 12.34
CA ARG A 107 21.04 0.83 12.47
C ARG A 107 22.43 1.13 11.90
N LEU A 108 23.43 0.29 12.15
CA LEU A 108 24.77 0.46 11.54
C LEU A 108 24.73 0.38 10.00
N ILE A 109 23.89 -0.48 9.42
CA ILE A 109 23.66 -0.52 7.97
C ILE A 109 23.05 0.82 7.50
N ALA A 110 22.05 1.35 8.21
CA ALA A 110 21.45 2.65 7.92
C ALA A 110 22.46 3.82 7.99
N ASP A 111 23.26 3.89 9.06
CA ASP A 111 24.32 4.92 9.23
C ASP A 111 25.37 4.83 8.12
N SER A 112 25.66 3.62 7.63
CA SER A 112 26.57 3.37 6.51
C SER A 112 26.01 3.94 5.20
N HIS A 113 24.77 3.63 4.81
CA HIS A 113 24.12 4.24 3.63
C HIS A 113 24.08 5.78 3.72
N ALA A 114 23.79 6.36 4.90
CA ALA A 114 23.85 7.80 5.11
C ALA A 114 25.27 8.39 4.93
N SER A 115 26.32 7.60 5.19
CA SER A 115 27.70 8.01 4.96
C SER A 115 28.07 8.03 3.48
N LEU A 116 27.58 7.07 2.68
CA LEU A 116 27.76 7.07 1.23
C LEU A 116 27.06 8.29 0.60
N ALA A 117 25.79 8.54 0.93
CA ALA A 117 25.03 9.69 0.45
C ALA A 117 25.78 11.03 0.65
N ARG A 118 26.20 11.31 1.90
CA ARG A 118 26.98 12.50 2.26
C ARG A 118 28.31 12.60 1.50
N THR A 119 28.95 11.48 1.20
CA THR A 119 30.21 11.44 0.44
C THR A 119 29.99 11.75 -1.04
N ILE A 120 28.89 11.29 -1.63
CA ILE A 120 28.49 11.62 -3.00
C ILE A 120 28.18 13.12 -3.13
N GLU A 121 27.39 13.69 -2.22
CA GLU A 121 27.10 15.14 -2.21
C GLU A 121 28.37 15.98 -2.03
N SER A 122 29.19 15.67 -1.02
CA SER A 122 30.30 16.54 -0.60
C SER A 122 31.56 16.40 -1.47
N SER A 123 31.81 15.23 -2.06
CA SER A 123 32.99 14.99 -2.90
C SER A 123 32.63 14.98 -4.39
N ILE A 124 31.79 14.03 -4.82
CA ILE A 124 31.56 13.73 -6.25
C ILE A 124 30.74 14.85 -6.92
N VAL A 125 29.62 15.24 -6.33
CA VAL A 125 28.76 16.31 -6.85
C VAL A 125 29.50 17.65 -6.82
N GLN A 126 30.23 17.99 -5.75
CA GLN A 126 31.04 19.22 -5.72
C GLN A 126 32.15 19.23 -6.78
N HIS A 127 32.85 18.10 -7.01
CA HIS A 127 33.87 17.99 -8.05
C HIS A 127 33.28 18.23 -9.45
N LEU A 128 32.14 17.60 -9.76
CA LEU A 128 31.47 17.77 -11.05
C LEU A 128 30.88 19.19 -11.21
N GLN A 129 30.34 19.78 -10.14
CA GLN A 129 29.89 21.17 -10.13
C GLN A 129 31.06 22.14 -10.39
N LYS A 130 32.24 21.93 -9.79
CA LYS A 130 33.46 22.69 -10.07
C LYS A 130 33.87 22.57 -11.54
N LEU A 131 33.95 21.34 -12.09
CA LEU A 131 34.24 21.08 -13.50
C LEU A 131 33.25 21.82 -14.43
N ARG A 132 31.95 21.82 -14.10
CA ARG A 132 30.91 22.57 -14.84
C ARG A 132 31.14 24.09 -14.82
N THR A 133 31.73 24.65 -13.76
CA THR A 133 32.13 26.07 -13.74
C THR A 133 33.38 26.34 -14.59
N GLU A 134 34.34 25.43 -14.60
CA GLU A 134 35.56 25.51 -15.41
C GLU A 134 35.22 25.45 -16.92
N ILE A 135 34.34 24.53 -17.34
CA ILE A 135 33.84 24.47 -18.72
C ILE A 135 33.08 25.76 -19.09
N LYS A 136 32.30 26.34 -18.16
CA LYS A 136 31.61 27.62 -18.37
C LYS A 136 32.60 28.78 -18.54
N ALA A 137 33.75 28.77 -17.85
CA ALA A 137 34.81 29.76 -18.01
C ALA A 137 35.53 29.60 -19.35
N HIS A 138 35.92 28.37 -19.73
CA HIS A 138 36.56 28.08 -21.02
C HIS A 138 35.68 28.51 -22.20
N LEU A 139 34.38 28.19 -22.15
CA LEU A 139 33.39 28.60 -23.15
C LEU A 139 33.33 30.12 -23.35
N LYS A 140 33.39 30.89 -22.25
CA LYS A 140 33.39 32.36 -22.29
C LYS A 140 34.68 32.92 -22.92
N ASN A 141 35.82 32.27 -22.71
CA ASN A 141 37.09 32.70 -23.30
C ASN A 141 37.09 32.50 -24.83
N VAL A 142 36.70 31.30 -25.31
CA VAL A 142 36.57 30.98 -26.75
C VAL A 142 35.62 31.96 -27.48
N GLN A 143 34.52 32.35 -26.82
CA GLN A 143 33.58 33.37 -27.32
C GLN A 143 34.22 34.76 -27.43
N ASN A 144 34.93 35.22 -26.39
CA ASN A 144 35.52 36.56 -26.33
C ASN A 144 36.63 36.77 -27.37
N ASP A 145 37.50 35.78 -27.57
CA ASP A 145 38.68 35.95 -28.40
C ASP A 145 38.34 35.85 -29.89
N THR A 146 37.45 34.92 -30.27
CA THR A 146 37.03 34.81 -31.69
C THR A 146 36.25 36.03 -32.16
N GLY A 147 35.42 36.64 -31.30
CA GLY A 147 34.64 37.83 -31.65
C GLY A 147 35.49 39.02 -32.09
N LYS A 148 36.60 39.28 -31.38
CA LYS A 148 37.57 40.34 -31.72
C LYS A 148 38.32 40.03 -33.01
N LEU A 149 38.77 38.79 -33.15
CA LEU A 149 39.58 38.32 -34.28
C LEU A 149 38.80 38.35 -35.60
N ALA A 150 37.58 37.80 -35.62
CA ALA A 150 36.74 37.77 -36.82
C ALA A 150 36.39 39.19 -37.34
N ALA A 151 36.12 40.14 -36.43
CA ALA A 151 35.82 41.53 -36.80
C ALA A 151 37.00 42.27 -37.45
N SER A 152 38.25 41.85 -37.19
CA SER A 152 39.43 42.42 -37.84
C SER A 152 39.60 41.95 -39.29
N VAL A 153 39.41 40.65 -39.56
CA VAL A 153 39.53 40.08 -40.91
C VAL A 153 38.39 40.53 -41.81
N ALA A 154 37.15 40.61 -41.30
CA ALA A 154 36.03 41.14 -42.07
C ALA A 154 36.32 42.56 -42.61
N ARG A 155 36.90 43.43 -41.78
CA ARG A 155 37.27 44.81 -42.15
C ARG A 155 38.38 44.87 -43.18
N GLU A 156 39.43 44.06 -43.04
CA GLU A 156 40.52 44.02 -44.04
C GLU A 156 40.05 43.40 -45.37
N ARG A 157 39.19 42.36 -45.35
CA ARG A 157 38.54 41.78 -46.53
C ARG A 157 37.62 42.79 -47.24
N GLU A 158 36.85 43.59 -46.50
CA GLU A 158 36.01 44.67 -47.04
C GLU A 158 36.87 45.74 -47.73
N MET A 159 37.94 46.19 -47.07
CA MET A 159 38.88 47.17 -47.63
C MET A 159 39.61 46.66 -48.89
N SER A 160 40.01 45.38 -48.92
CA SER A 160 40.54 44.74 -50.13
C SER A 160 39.50 44.68 -51.25
N THR A 161 38.28 44.23 -50.96
CA THR A 161 37.18 44.15 -51.94
C THR A 161 36.89 45.52 -52.55
N LYS A 162 36.87 46.57 -51.72
CA LYS A 162 36.71 47.95 -52.17
C LYS A 162 37.86 48.40 -53.08
N ALA A 163 39.10 48.16 -52.69
CA ALA A 163 40.27 48.53 -53.50
C ALA A 163 40.28 47.80 -54.86
N ILE A 164 39.88 46.53 -54.91
CA ILE A 164 39.73 45.75 -56.16
C ILE A 164 38.59 46.32 -57.03
N SER A 165 37.48 46.74 -56.42
CA SER A 165 36.38 47.40 -57.14
C SER A 165 36.76 48.78 -57.67
N ASP A 166 37.55 49.54 -56.92
CA ASP A 166 38.10 50.84 -57.35
C ASP A 166 39.09 50.64 -58.52
N LEU A 167 39.90 49.58 -58.51
CA LEU A 167 40.75 49.19 -59.64
C LEU A 167 39.94 48.79 -60.88
N ALA A 168 38.89 47.99 -60.72
CA ALA A 168 38.02 47.61 -61.83
C ALA A 168 37.34 48.83 -62.47
N ARG A 169 36.92 49.82 -61.65
CA ARG A 169 36.39 51.10 -62.14
C ARG A 169 37.45 51.92 -62.87
N ALA A 170 38.68 52.00 -62.34
CA ALA A 170 39.80 52.70 -63.00
C ALA A 170 40.09 52.13 -64.41
N ILE A 171 40.16 50.80 -64.53
CA ILE A 171 40.35 50.11 -65.82
C ILE A 171 39.21 50.41 -66.79
N GLY A 172 37.95 50.35 -66.33
CA GLY A 172 36.78 50.70 -67.14
C GLY A 172 36.81 52.16 -67.63
N ASN A 173 37.17 53.10 -66.76
CA ASN A 173 37.25 54.52 -67.10
C ASN A 173 38.34 54.82 -68.14
N VAL A 174 39.50 54.15 -68.08
CA VAL A 174 40.54 54.25 -69.12
C VAL A 174 40.06 53.69 -70.45
N ASN A 175 39.36 52.55 -70.45
CA ASN A 175 38.89 51.90 -71.68
C ASN A 175 37.79 52.68 -72.42
N HIS A 176 37.01 53.50 -71.71
CA HIS A 176 35.87 54.23 -72.30
C HIS A 176 36.07 55.75 -72.41
N THR A 177 36.86 56.38 -71.53
CA THR A 177 37.07 57.84 -71.50
C THR A 177 38.53 58.20 -71.12
N PRO A 178 39.54 57.79 -71.89
CA PRO A 178 40.95 57.86 -71.48
C PRO A 178 41.46 59.28 -71.18
N MET A 179 40.94 60.31 -71.85
CA MET A 179 41.39 61.71 -71.64
C MET A 179 40.79 62.38 -70.39
N ALA A 180 39.91 61.70 -69.64
CA ALA A 180 39.28 62.23 -68.42
C ALA A 180 39.88 61.66 -67.12
N VAL A 181 40.85 60.73 -67.20
CA VAL A 181 41.36 59.99 -66.04
C VAL A 181 42.44 60.80 -65.30
N SER A 182 42.27 61.01 -64.00
CA SER A 182 43.26 61.72 -63.18
C SER A 182 44.43 60.82 -62.76
N ALA A 183 45.57 61.43 -62.40
CA ALA A 183 46.75 60.70 -61.91
C ALA A 183 46.56 59.92 -60.58
N LYS A 184 45.38 60.02 -59.93
CA LYS A 184 44.97 59.17 -58.79
C LYS A 184 44.09 57.98 -59.19
N GLU A 185 43.56 58.00 -60.40
CA GLU A 185 42.67 56.99 -60.98
C GLU A 185 43.37 56.17 -62.07
N ASP A 186 44.68 56.38 -62.24
CA ASP A 186 45.53 55.54 -63.08
C ASP A 186 45.51 54.07 -62.60
N PRO A 187 45.19 53.10 -63.48
CA PRO A 187 45.12 51.69 -63.10
C PRO A 187 46.40 51.11 -62.51
N PHE A 188 47.60 51.59 -62.89
CA PHE A 188 48.85 51.07 -62.33
C PHE A 188 49.06 51.56 -60.89
N ALA A 189 48.81 52.84 -60.61
CA ALA A 189 48.84 53.41 -59.27
C ALA A 189 47.80 52.75 -58.34
N VAL A 190 46.56 52.55 -58.83
CA VAL A 190 45.51 51.88 -58.06
C VAL A 190 45.83 50.39 -57.84
N ASN A 191 46.43 49.70 -58.83
CA ASN A 191 46.88 48.30 -58.67
C ASN A 191 48.01 48.19 -57.63
N GLN A 192 48.94 49.15 -57.56
CA GLN A 192 49.96 49.15 -56.52
C GLN A 192 49.34 49.31 -55.11
N ALA A 193 48.25 50.09 -54.98
CA ALA A 193 47.49 50.16 -53.74
C ALA A 193 46.76 48.84 -53.42
N VAL A 194 46.17 48.16 -54.42
CA VAL A 194 45.58 46.81 -54.26
C VAL A 194 46.62 45.80 -53.79
N MET A 195 47.80 45.71 -54.42
CA MET A 195 48.86 44.79 -53.99
C MET A 195 49.31 45.06 -52.54
N LYS A 196 49.44 46.33 -52.15
CA LYS A 196 49.81 46.73 -50.79
C LYS A 196 48.72 46.39 -49.76
N GLN A 197 47.45 46.42 -50.15
CA GLN A 197 46.33 46.03 -49.29
C GLN A 197 46.18 44.49 -49.21
N LEU A 198 46.42 43.77 -50.30
CA LEU A 198 46.48 42.30 -50.30
C LEU A 198 47.63 41.77 -49.42
N GLN A 199 48.80 42.43 -49.43
CA GLN A 199 49.89 42.12 -48.49
C GLN A 199 49.52 42.37 -47.02
N ARG A 200 48.61 43.31 -46.73
CA ARG A 200 48.06 43.51 -45.38
C ARG A 200 47.05 42.42 -45.03
N GLN A 201 46.16 42.07 -45.95
CA GLN A 201 45.22 40.97 -45.79
C GLN A 201 45.93 39.63 -45.57
N ALA A 202 47.12 39.40 -46.16
CA ALA A 202 47.92 38.20 -45.92
C ALA A 202 48.33 37.97 -44.44
N LYS A 203 48.11 38.94 -43.54
CA LYS A 203 48.14 38.74 -42.08
C LYS A 203 47.06 37.78 -41.57
N GLU A 204 46.05 37.46 -42.37
CA GLU A 204 45.05 36.40 -42.10
C GLU A 204 45.72 35.05 -41.76
N ASN A 205 46.92 34.78 -42.30
CA ASN A 205 47.77 33.64 -41.92
C ASN A 205 48.16 33.60 -40.43
N SER A 206 48.25 34.75 -39.74
CA SER A 206 48.51 34.81 -38.29
C SER A 206 47.28 34.48 -37.46
N LEU A 207 46.08 34.80 -37.97
CA LEU A 207 44.81 34.43 -37.38
C LEU A 207 44.54 32.92 -37.56
N GLN A 208 44.87 32.35 -38.72
CA GLN A 208 44.80 30.91 -38.93
C GLN A 208 45.70 30.14 -37.94
N LYS A 209 46.94 30.60 -37.71
CA LYS A 209 47.82 30.05 -36.65
C LYS A 209 47.21 30.18 -35.25
N SER A 210 46.58 31.32 -34.95
CA SER A 210 45.91 31.55 -33.66
C SER A 210 44.72 30.60 -33.43
N ILE A 211 43.94 30.31 -34.49
CA ILE A 211 42.83 29.33 -34.44
C ILE A 211 43.36 27.91 -34.23
N VAL A 212 44.46 27.51 -34.87
CA VAL A 212 45.09 26.19 -34.64
C VAL A 212 45.56 26.03 -33.20
N ILE A 213 46.18 27.06 -32.61
CA ILE A 213 46.57 27.05 -31.19
C ILE A 213 45.34 26.96 -30.28
N MET A 214 44.26 27.70 -30.59
CA MET A 214 42.99 27.61 -29.85
C MET A 214 42.37 26.20 -29.93
N GLN A 215 42.48 25.52 -31.07
CA GLN A 215 42.02 24.14 -31.25
C GLN A 215 42.86 23.14 -30.43
N GLN A 216 44.20 23.29 -30.42
CA GLN A 216 45.08 22.46 -29.60
C GLN A 216 44.82 22.64 -28.10
N ASN A 217 44.71 23.88 -27.63
CA ASN A 217 44.35 24.18 -26.24
C ASN A 217 42.97 23.63 -25.86
N SER A 218 41.99 23.70 -26.78
CA SER A 218 40.66 23.11 -26.59
C SER A 218 40.71 21.59 -26.46
N ALA A 219 41.53 20.89 -27.26
CA ALA A 219 41.67 19.44 -27.19
C ALA A 219 42.25 18.98 -25.83
N HIS A 220 43.28 19.66 -25.32
CA HIS A 220 43.83 19.38 -23.99
C HIS A 220 42.85 19.72 -22.85
N PHE A 221 42.02 20.76 -23.02
CA PHE A 221 40.96 21.04 -22.05
C PHE A 221 39.88 19.94 -22.05
N GLU A 222 39.50 19.43 -23.22
CA GLU A 222 38.56 18.31 -23.35
C GLU A 222 39.09 17.01 -22.74
N GLU A 223 40.39 16.72 -22.92
CA GLU A 223 41.08 15.63 -22.23
C GLU A 223 40.98 15.77 -20.70
N GLY A 224 41.15 16.99 -20.17
CA GLY A 224 40.95 17.32 -18.76
C GLY A 224 39.52 17.08 -18.26
N ILE A 225 38.49 17.36 -19.08
CA ILE A 225 37.08 17.05 -18.75
C ILE A 225 36.91 15.55 -18.53
N VAL A 226 37.38 14.74 -19.48
CA VAL A 226 37.22 13.27 -19.42
C VAL A 226 37.95 12.69 -18.21
N ARG A 227 39.21 13.08 -17.96
CA ARG A 227 39.99 12.63 -16.80
C ARG A 227 39.31 13.01 -15.46
N SER A 228 38.69 14.19 -15.38
CA SER A 228 37.98 14.64 -14.17
C SER A 228 36.70 13.82 -13.91
N ILE A 229 35.95 13.49 -14.97
CA ILE A 229 34.78 12.59 -14.87
C ILE A 229 35.21 11.18 -14.44
N GLN A 230 36.30 10.65 -15.02
CA GLN A 230 36.86 9.34 -14.65
C GLN A 230 37.29 9.30 -13.17
N SER A 231 37.95 10.35 -12.68
CA SER A 231 38.35 10.47 -11.27
C SER A 231 37.15 10.51 -10.31
N ALA A 232 36.09 11.26 -10.67
CA ALA A 232 34.85 11.28 -9.90
C ALA A 232 34.16 9.89 -9.89
N TRP A 233 34.18 9.16 -11.00
CA TRP A 233 33.60 7.81 -11.08
C TRP A 233 34.39 6.76 -10.30
N ALA A 234 35.73 6.79 -10.36
CA ALA A 234 36.58 5.92 -9.55
C ALA A 234 36.41 6.17 -8.04
N THR A 235 36.20 7.44 -7.65
CA THR A 235 35.87 7.80 -6.26
C THR A 235 34.52 7.22 -5.83
N PHE A 236 33.51 7.20 -6.73
CA PHE A 236 32.22 6.56 -6.45
C PHE A 236 32.36 5.05 -6.24
N ASP A 237 33.07 4.38 -7.16
CA ASP A 237 33.31 2.94 -7.16
C ASP A 237 34.02 2.48 -5.87
N GLU A 238 35.10 3.16 -5.47
CA GLU A 238 35.85 2.88 -4.23
C GLU A 238 34.96 2.94 -2.96
N TRP A 239 34.08 3.93 -2.87
CA TRP A 239 33.20 4.11 -1.71
C TRP A 239 31.95 3.23 -1.75
N GLN A 240 31.42 2.94 -2.93
CA GLN A 240 30.30 2.01 -3.11
C GLN A 240 30.74 0.57 -2.81
N ALA A 241 31.94 0.15 -3.23
CA ALA A 241 32.48 -1.17 -2.93
C ALA A 241 32.74 -1.35 -1.43
N ARG A 242 33.32 -0.35 -0.75
CA ARG A 242 33.46 -0.32 0.72
C ARG A 242 32.10 -0.44 1.42
N MET A 243 31.11 0.31 0.95
CA MET A 243 29.75 0.29 1.49
C MET A 243 29.12 -1.10 1.38
N SER A 244 29.12 -1.66 0.17
CA SER A 244 28.57 -2.99 -0.11
C SER A 244 29.23 -4.07 0.75
N THR A 245 30.57 -4.06 0.85
CA THR A 245 31.34 -5.02 1.67
C THR A 245 30.96 -4.93 3.15
N SER A 246 30.87 -3.72 3.71
CA SER A 246 30.50 -3.50 5.12
C SER A 246 29.08 -3.97 5.43
N VAL A 247 28.13 -3.71 4.53
CA VAL A 247 26.73 -4.13 4.67
C VAL A 247 26.60 -5.64 4.55
N GLN A 248 27.28 -6.27 3.58
CA GLN A 248 27.26 -7.72 3.38
C GLN A 248 27.86 -8.47 4.58
N GLU A 249 28.99 -8.00 5.12
CA GLU A 249 29.59 -8.58 6.33
C GLU A 249 28.67 -8.41 7.55
N THR A 250 27.97 -7.27 7.67
CA THR A 250 27.01 -7.04 8.76
C THR A 250 25.82 -8.00 8.69
N TRP A 251 25.26 -8.25 7.49
CA TRP A 251 24.23 -9.27 7.29
C TRP A 251 24.74 -10.69 7.55
N ARG A 252 25.97 -11.01 7.14
CA ARG A 252 26.60 -12.31 7.42
C ARG A 252 26.74 -12.57 8.93
N GLN A 253 27.14 -11.56 9.70
CA GLN A 253 27.21 -11.64 11.16
C GLN A 253 25.83 -11.92 11.79
N LEU A 254 24.76 -11.26 11.34
CA LEU A 254 23.41 -11.55 11.82
C LEU A 254 22.97 -12.99 11.54
N GLY A 255 23.29 -13.51 10.35
CA GLY A 255 23.03 -14.92 10.00
C GLY A 255 23.80 -15.90 10.90
N VAL A 256 25.07 -15.60 11.22
CA VAL A 256 25.87 -16.42 12.15
C VAL A 256 25.30 -16.39 13.57
N ASN A 257 24.95 -15.21 14.10
CA ASN A 257 24.39 -15.09 15.45
C ASN A 257 23.07 -15.86 15.59
N MET A 258 22.20 -15.83 14.57
CA MET A 258 20.96 -16.62 14.57
C MET A 258 21.24 -18.14 14.50
N ALA A 259 22.25 -18.55 13.71
CA ALA A 259 22.64 -19.96 13.58
C ALA A 259 23.43 -20.52 14.78
N GLN A 260 23.91 -19.66 15.69
CA GLN A 260 24.56 -20.07 16.94
C GLN A 260 23.57 -20.39 18.08
N LEU A 261 22.28 -20.07 17.92
CA LEU A 261 21.24 -20.49 18.85
C LEU A 261 20.99 -22.00 18.72
N MET A 262 21.30 -22.76 19.78
CA MET A 262 20.84 -24.14 19.90
C MET A 262 19.30 -24.15 20.02
N PRO A 263 18.56 -24.91 19.17
CA PRO A 263 17.10 -24.84 19.12
C PRO A 263 16.41 -25.03 20.47
N ASP A 264 16.91 -25.96 21.27
CA ASP A 264 16.28 -26.37 22.53
C ASP A 264 16.69 -25.50 23.73
N ARG A 265 17.68 -24.60 23.58
CA ARG A 265 18.30 -23.87 24.70
C ARG A 265 17.33 -22.94 25.44
N GLU A 266 16.47 -22.23 24.70
CA GLU A 266 15.40 -21.43 25.33
C GLU A 266 14.43 -22.33 26.11
N TRP A 267 13.96 -23.41 25.48
CA TRP A 267 13.02 -24.37 26.09
C TRP A 267 13.58 -25.04 27.34
N ILE A 268 14.81 -25.57 27.29
CA ILE A 268 15.50 -26.17 28.43
C ILE A 268 15.64 -25.16 29.57
N SER A 269 16.04 -23.91 29.26
CA SER A 269 16.16 -22.88 30.29
C SER A 269 14.82 -22.44 30.88
N PHE A 270 13.76 -22.46 30.08
CA PHE A 270 12.40 -22.12 30.52
C PHE A 270 11.82 -23.24 31.38
N ALA A 271 11.99 -24.49 30.97
CA ALA A 271 11.51 -25.67 31.68
C ALA A 271 12.22 -25.85 33.03
N ALA A 272 13.55 -25.67 33.06
CA ALA A 272 14.33 -25.67 34.31
C ALA A 272 14.03 -24.48 35.26
N ARG A 273 13.16 -23.54 34.85
CA ARG A 273 12.61 -22.45 35.69
C ARG A 273 11.09 -22.58 35.91
N SER A 274 10.48 -23.71 35.57
CA SER A 274 9.02 -23.89 35.53
C SER A 274 8.58 -25.15 36.29
N ASP A 275 8.36 -25.00 37.60
CA ASP A 275 8.02 -26.05 38.60
C ASP A 275 6.69 -26.82 38.36
N HIS A 276 6.10 -26.70 37.17
CA HIS A 276 4.81 -27.27 36.78
C HIS A 276 4.88 -28.11 35.50
N LEU A 277 6.09 -28.34 34.95
CA LEU A 277 6.31 -29.23 33.81
C LEU A 277 6.74 -30.62 34.28
N LEU A 278 6.26 -31.65 33.59
CA LEU A 278 6.62 -33.05 33.85
C LEU A 278 7.96 -33.37 33.18
N ASP A 279 8.84 -34.05 33.91
CA ASP A 279 10.14 -34.49 33.41
C ASP A 279 9.98 -35.53 32.27
N PRO A 280 10.51 -35.29 31.05
CA PRO A 280 10.48 -36.24 29.95
C PRO A 280 11.13 -37.60 30.23
N GLU A 281 12.04 -37.70 31.19
CA GLU A 281 12.66 -38.98 31.58
C GLU A 281 11.77 -39.82 32.53
N THR A 282 10.61 -39.29 32.97
CA THR A 282 9.63 -40.05 33.76
C THR A 282 9.13 -41.27 32.99
N PRO A 283 9.43 -42.51 33.41
CA PRO A 283 9.19 -43.68 32.58
C PRO A 283 7.70 -44.03 32.46
N LEU A 284 7.23 -44.21 31.22
CA LEU A 284 5.87 -44.66 30.91
C LEU A 284 5.64 -46.07 31.47
N ARG A 285 4.51 -46.27 32.18
CA ARG A 285 4.19 -47.53 32.86
C ARG A 285 3.87 -48.66 31.88
N ASN A 286 4.79 -49.61 31.75
CA ASN A 286 4.60 -50.86 30.99
C ASN A 286 3.94 -51.94 31.89
N PRO A 287 2.79 -52.53 31.53
CA PRO A 287 2.10 -53.57 32.32
C PRO A 287 2.98 -54.75 32.75
N ASP A 288 3.88 -55.24 31.88
CA ASP A 288 4.73 -56.40 32.20
C ASP A 288 5.76 -56.07 33.30
N MET A 289 6.18 -54.80 33.37
CA MET A 289 7.09 -54.25 34.37
C MET A 289 6.39 -53.88 35.69
N ILE A 290 5.06 -53.91 35.76
CA ILE A 290 4.32 -53.73 37.02
C ILE A 290 4.41 -55.06 37.78
N ASP A 291 5.25 -55.12 38.80
CA ASP A 291 5.25 -56.22 39.76
C ASP A 291 4.17 -56.04 40.84
N TYR A 292 3.64 -57.14 41.35
CA TYR A 292 2.64 -57.13 42.42
C TYR A 292 2.71 -58.43 43.26
N PRO A 293 2.39 -58.38 44.57
CA PRO A 293 2.46 -59.55 45.44
C PRO A 293 1.67 -60.74 44.89
N GLY A 294 2.35 -61.88 44.71
CA GLY A 294 1.77 -63.12 44.18
C GLY A 294 1.80 -63.28 42.65
N LYS A 295 2.29 -62.30 41.87
CA LYS A 295 2.42 -62.39 40.39
C LYS A 295 3.15 -63.65 39.92
N ASN A 296 4.19 -64.06 40.65
CA ASN A 296 5.09 -65.17 40.30
C ASN A 296 4.83 -66.45 41.12
N ASP A 297 3.67 -66.59 41.78
CA ASP A 297 3.39 -67.77 42.60
C ASP A 297 3.07 -69.02 41.71
N PRO A 298 3.69 -70.19 41.97
CA PRO A 298 3.48 -71.39 41.16
C PRO A 298 2.04 -71.92 41.11
N SER A 299 1.16 -71.52 42.04
CA SER A 299 -0.27 -71.90 42.02
C SER A 299 -1.10 -71.09 41.01
N VAL A 300 -0.62 -69.91 40.62
CA VAL A 300 -1.28 -68.99 39.66
C VAL A 300 -0.88 -69.31 38.21
N THR A 301 0.29 -69.93 38.01
CA THR A 301 0.74 -70.38 36.69
C THR A 301 -0.01 -71.65 36.26
N PRO A 302 -0.55 -71.74 35.03
CA PRO A 302 -1.20 -72.96 34.55
C PRO A 302 -0.19 -74.10 34.33
N VAL A 303 -0.58 -75.33 34.66
CA VAL A 303 0.26 -76.53 34.50
C VAL A 303 0.38 -76.95 33.03
N HIS A 304 -0.73 -76.83 32.29
CA HIS A 304 -0.79 -77.15 30.86
C HIS A 304 -1.83 -76.28 30.18
N THR A 305 -1.55 -75.78 28.96
CA THR A 305 -2.50 -75.02 28.15
C THR A 305 -2.46 -75.47 26.69
N GLY A 306 -3.60 -75.83 26.10
CA GLY A 306 -3.62 -76.35 24.73
C GLY A 306 -5.02 -76.48 24.12
N MET A 307 -5.08 -76.62 22.80
CA MET A 307 -6.33 -76.89 22.07
C MET A 307 -6.66 -78.38 22.14
N LEU A 308 -7.89 -78.71 22.58
CA LEU A 308 -8.38 -80.10 22.62
C LEU A 308 -9.79 -80.20 22.04
N GLU A 309 -10.09 -81.34 21.43
CA GLU A 309 -11.42 -81.64 20.91
C GLU A 309 -12.25 -82.45 21.91
N ARG A 310 -13.35 -81.85 22.41
CA ARG A 310 -14.31 -82.53 23.28
C ARG A 310 -15.51 -83.06 22.51
N LYS A 311 -15.90 -84.30 22.75
CA LYS A 311 -17.04 -84.96 22.09
C LYS A 311 -18.38 -84.48 22.66
N LYS A 312 -19.28 -83.96 21.82
CA LYS A 312 -20.63 -83.52 22.22
C LYS A 312 -21.54 -84.72 22.54
N ARG A 313 -22.21 -84.67 23.70
CA ARG A 313 -23.03 -85.78 24.25
C ARG A 313 -24.18 -86.21 23.31
N PHE A 314 -24.87 -85.24 22.69
CA PHE A 314 -26.05 -85.51 21.85
C PHE A 314 -25.72 -85.76 20.38
N THR A 315 -24.91 -84.90 19.75
CA THR A 315 -24.60 -84.99 18.30
C THR A 315 -23.46 -85.97 17.97
N LYS A 316 -22.72 -86.47 18.97
CA LYS A 316 -21.53 -87.33 18.84
C LYS A 316 -20.34 -86.76 18.04
N SER A 317 -20.50 -85.57 17.45
CA SER A 317 -19.43 -84.78 16.83
C SER A 317 -18.47 -84.20 17.88
N TYR A 318 -17.26 -83.84 17.45
CA TYR A 318 -16.23 -83.22 18.28
C TYR A 318 -16.27 -81.69 18.09
N LYS A 319 -15.81 -80.94 19.10
CA LYS A 319 -15.65 -79.48 19.07
C LYS A 319 -14.32 -79.13 19.73
N GLU A 320 -13.46 -78.42 19.00
CA GLU A 320 -12.23 -77.84 19.53
C GLU A 320 -12.56 -76.70 20.51
N GLY A 321 -11.67 -76.48 21.47
CA GLY A 321 -11.70 -75.37 22.41
C GLY A 321 -10.34 -75.26 23.08
N PHE A 322 -10.03 -74.10 23.66
CA PHE A 322 -8.79 -73.91 24.41
C PHE A 322 -8.98 -74.41 25.84
N TYR A 323 -8.11 -75.30 26.31
CA TYR A 323 -8.18 -75.87 27.64
C TYR A 323 -6.98 -75.48 28.49
N VAL A 324 -7.25 -75.19 29.76
CA VAL A 324 -6.27 -74.76 30.77
C VAL A 324 -6.38 -75.70 31.96
N LEU A 325 -5.28 -76.37 32.30
CA LEU A 325 -5.12 -77.21 33.49
C LEU A 325 -4.45 -76.38 34.59
N THR A 326 -5.13 -76.20 35.72
CA THR A 326 -4.61 -75.44 36.86
C THR A 326 -3.93 -76.34 37.90
N PRO A 327 -2.95 -75.82 38.66
CA PRO A 327 -2.37 -76.53 39.80
C PRO A 327 -3.42 -76.97 40.83
N ALA A 328 -4.54 -76.23 40.91
CA ALA A 328 -5.70 -76.52 41.74
C ALA A 328 -6.52 -77.76 41.33
N GLY A 329 -6.15 -78.48 40.27
CA GLY A 329 -6.83 -79.70 39.82
C GLY A 329 -8.11 -79.48 39.01
N TYR A 330 -8.28 -78.29 38.43
CA TYR A 330 -9.35 -78.01 37.47
C TYR A 330 -8.85 -78.01 36.03
N LEU A 331 -9.64 -78.60 35.14
CA LEU A 331 -9.50 -78.47 33.69
C LEU A 331 -10.62 -77.55 33.18
N HIS A 332 -10.26 -76.37 32.70
CA HIS A 332 -11.17 -75.33 32.21
C HIS A 332 -11.24 -75.32 30.68
N GLU A 333 -12.38 -74.96 30.08
CA GLU A 333 -12.54 -74.64 28.65
C GLU A 333 -12.82 -73.15 28.47
N TYR A 334 -12.02 -72.48 27.65
CA TYR A 334 -12.15 -71.06 27.28
C TYR A 334 -12.58 -70.91 25.81
N VAL A 335 -13.11 -69.73 25.46
CA VAL A 335 -13.56 -69.41 24.09
C VAL A 335 -12.36 -69.18 23.16
N SER A 336 -11.33 -68.53 23.68
CA SER A 336 -10.12 -68.07 23.00
C SER A 336 -8.91 -68.38 23.88
N SER A 337 -7.71 -68.31 23.30
CA SER A 337 -6.43 -68.32 24.02
C SER A 337 -5.99 -66.93 24.50
N ASP A 338 -6.68 -65.86 24.09
CA ASP A 338 -6.39 -64.48 24.51
C ASP A 338 -7.04 -64.16 25.88
N PRO A 339 -6.26 -63.90 26.93
CA PRO A 339 -6.77 -63.65 28.29
C PRO A 339 -7.56 -62.34 28.41
N THR A 340 -7.35 -61.37 27.53
CA THR A 340 -8.08 -60.08 27.57
C THR A 340 -9.55 -60.22 27.16
N THR A 341 -9.85 -61.21 26.31
CA THR A 341 -11.20 -61.44 25.76
C THR A 341 -12.03 -62.46 26.53
N ALA A 342 -11.40 -63.32 27.35
CA ALA A 342 -12.03 -64.49 27.96
C ALA A 342 -11.62 -64.71 29.43
N VAL A 343 -11.85 -63.71 30.29
CA VAL A 343 -11.47 -63.73 31.73
C VAL A 343 -12.13 -64.89 32.52
N HIS A 344 -13.23 -65.49 32.04
CA HIS A 344 -13.95 -66.56 32.73
C HIS A 344 -14.13 -67.81 31.84
N PRO A 345 -13.96 -69.03 32.39
CA PRO A 345 -14.10 -70.26 31.64
C PRO A 345 -15.56 -70.63 31.37
N ILE A 346 -15.85 -71.13 30.16
CA ILE A 346 -17.19 -71.59 29.74
C ILE A 346 -17.59 -72.85 30.51
N TRP A 347 -16.63 -73.75 30.74
CA TRP A 347 -16.82 -75.05 31.36
C TRP A 347 -15.61 -75.38 32.23
N SER A 348 -15.81 -76.18 33.27
CA SER A 348 -14.77 -76.58 34.22
C SER A 348 -15.04 -78.00 34.72
N LEU A 349 -13.99 -78.79 34.89
CA LEU A 349 -14.04 -80.14 35.45
C LEU A 349 -12.99 -80.29 36.57
N PHE A 350 -13.42 -80.73 37.75
CA PHE A 350 -12.51 -81.02 38.86
C PHE A 350 -11.99 -82.47 38.75
N LEU A 351 -10.69 -82.60 38.54
CA LEU A 351 -10.05 -83.87 38.17
C LEU A 351 -9.84 -84.86 39.32
N PRO A 352 -9.56 -84.45 40.58
CA PRO A 352 -9.47 -85.39 41.71
C PRO A 352 -10.77 -86.15 41.98
N ALA A 353 -11.92 -85.59 41.58
CA ALA A 353 -13.23 -86.24 41.62
C ALA A 353 -13.53 -87.11 40.37
N CYS A 354 -12.54 -87.40 39.54
CA CYS A 354 -12.66 -88.20 38.32
C CYS A 354 -11.65 -89.35 38.28
N THR A 355 -12.00 -90.42 37.56
CA THR A 355 -11.09 -91.51 37.20
C THR A 355 -10.67 -91.37 35.75
N LEU A 356 -9.35 -91.35 35.51
CA LEU A 356 -8.74 -91.24 34.19
C LEU A 356 -8.64 -92.64 33.54
N GLY A 357 -9.32 -92.82 32.40
CA GLY A 357 -9.24 -94.05 31.62
C GLY A 357 -7.93 -94.17 30.82
N PRO A 358 -7.54 -95.38 30.40
CA PRO A 358 -6.33 -95.59 29.61
C PRO A 358 -6.41 -94.87 28.24
N PRO A 359 -5.28 -94.36 27.72
CA PRO A 359 -5.22 -93.67 26.44
C PRO A 359 -5.24 -94.68 25.27
N SER A 360 -5.61 -94.24 24.07
CA SER A 360 -5.65 -95.13 22.91
C SER A 360 -4.24 -95.50 22.41
N SER A 361 -3.96 -96.81 22.32
CA SER A 361 -2.65 -97.36 21.92
C SER A 361 -2.29 -97.02 20.46
N ALA A 362 -1.03 -96.59 20.27
CA ALA A 362 -0.48 -96.11 19.00
C ALA A 362 -0.68 -97.07 17.81
N THR A 363 -0.50 -98.37 18.03
CA THR A 363 -0.44 -99.38 16.96
C THR A 363 -1.79 -99.92 16.49
N THR A 364 -2.91 -99.56 17.13
CA THR A 364 -4.22 -100.18 16.85
C THR A 364 -5.37 -99.17 16.72
N ALA A 365 -5.21 -97.91 17.15
CA ALA A 365 -6.31 -96.94 17.20
C ALA A 365 -6.28 -95.94 16.03
N LYS A 366 -7.38 -95.87 15.26
CA LYS A 366 -7.57 -94.86 14.18
C LYS A 366 -7.76 -93.40 14.64
N SER A 367 -7.51 -93.08 15.92
CA SER A 367 -7.61 -91.73 16.47
C SER A 367 -7.06 -91.63 17.90
N HIS A 368 -6.35 -90.54 18.20
CA HIS A 368 -5.73 -90.28 19.50
C HIS A 368 -6.76 -89.75 20.51
N LYS A 369 -7.19 -90.59 21.45
CA LYS A 369 -8.30 -90.30 22.38
C LYS A 369 -8.06 -90.90 23.76
N PHE A 370 -8.53 -90.20 24.78
CA PHE A 370 -8.63 -90.66 26.16
C PHE A 370 -10.01 -90.33 26.75
N HIS A 371 -10.27 -90.89 27.93
CA HIS A 371 -11.56 -90.79 28.61
C HIS A 371 -11.37 -90.34 30.06
N ILE A 372 -12.23 -89.43 30.53
CA ILE A 372 -12.32 -89.02 31.94
C ILE A 372 -13.72 -89.35 32.43
N GLU A 373 -13.86 -90.10 33.51
CA GLU A 373 -15.16 -90.53 34.06
C GLU A 373 -15.35 -90.00 35.48
N GLY A 374 -16.57 -89.54 35.81
CA GLY A 374 -16.86 -88.99 37.14
C GLY A 374 -16.92 -90.06 38.23
N ARG A 375 -16.24 -89.84 39.36
CA ARG A 375 -16.24 -90.75 40.52
C ARG A 375 -17.57 -90.62 41.27
N LYS A 376 -18.10 -91.75 41.78
CA LYS A 376 -19.52 -91.87 42.18
C LYS A 376 -19.82 -91.42 43.63
N ASP A 377 -18.79 -91.10 44.40
CA ASP A 377 -18.87 -90.97 45.86
C ASP A 377 -19.25 -89.56 46.33
N GLY A 378 -20.55 -89.29 46.38
CA GLY A 378 -21.22 -88.49 47.43
C GLY A 378 -20.99 -86.97 47.54
N THR A 379 -19.79 -86.45 47.35
CA THR A 379 -19.40 -85.10 47.78
C THR A 379 -18.81 -84.24 46.66
N SER A 380 -19.68 -83.67 45.83
CA SER A 380 -19.31 -82.61 44.87
C SER A 380 -19.96 -81.28 45.25
N ALA A 381 -19.15 -80.33 45.74
CA ALA A 381 -19.59 -78.97 46.04
C ALA A 381 -19.79 -78.16 44.75
N TYR A 382 -20.94 -78.35 44.11
CA TYR A 382 -21.29 -77.68 42.85
C TYR A 382 -21.50 -76.16 43.04
N GLY A 383 -20.48 -75.37 42.67
CA GLY A 383 -20.64 -73.95 42.35
C GLY A 383 -21.58 -73.77 41.16
N LYS A 384 -22.55 -72.86 41.27
CA LYS A 384 -23.55 -72.60 40.23
C LYS A 384 -23.04 -71.56 39.22
N THR A 385 -22.96 -71.92 37.95
CA THR A 385 -23.00 -70.92 36.86
C THR A 385 -24.44 -70.42 36.66
N PRO A 386 -24.65 -69.11 36.38
CA PRO A 386 -25.98 -68.57 36.12
C PRO A 386 -26.43 -68.85 34.68
N GLY A 387 -27.58 -69.52 34.50
CA GLY A 387 -28.23 -69.69 33.19
C GLY A 387 -28.42 -71.14 32.75
N GLY A 388 -29.40 -71.84 33.32
CA GLY A 388 -29.80 -73.19 32.89
C GLY A 388 -30.95 -73.76 33.71
N GLY A 389 -32.12 -73.93 33.09
CA GLY A 389 -33.34 -74.41 33.77
C GLY A 389 -33.32 -75.91 34.09
N LYS A 390 -34.15 -76.33 35.05
CA LYS A 390 -34.36 -77.76 35.39
C LYS A 390 -34.90 -78.53 34.18
N GLY A 391 -34.32 -79.69 33.89
CA GLY A 391 -34.85 -80.68 32.92
C GLY A 391 -34.77 -82.10 33.48
N PHE A 392 -35.87 -82.85 33.41
CA PHE A 392 -35.94 -84.25 33.82
C PHE A 392 -35.05 -85.13 32.93
N PHE A 393 -34.18 -85.96 33.53
CA PHE A 393 -34.09 -87.43 33.33
C PHE A 393 -32.97 -87.99 34.22
N GLY A 394 -33.13 -89.24 34.70
CA GLY A 394 -32.23 -89.83 35.70
C GLY A 394 -30.98 -90.52 35.13
N GLY A 395 -29.93 -90.59 35.96
CA GLY A 395 -28.88 -91.62 35.98
C GLY A 395 -28.25 -92.08 34.65
N SER A 396 -27.16 -91.43 34.23
CA SER A 396 -26.11 -92.08 33.43
C SER A 396 -24.76 -91.39 33.66
N ASP A 397 -23.71 -92.19 33.82
CA ASP A 397 -22.38 -91.74 34.23
C ASP A 397 -21.78 -90.71 33.22
N THR A 398 -21.11 -89.70 33.76
CA THR A 398 -20.48 -88.64 32.94
C THR A 398 -19.08 -89.05 32.51
N ALA A 399 -19.01 -89.88 31.48
CA ALA A 399 -17.78 -90.15 30.73
C ALA A 399 -17.57 -89.07 29.64
N PHE A 400 -16.45 -88.38 29.69
CA PHE A 400 -16.01 -87.38 28.69
C PHE A 400 -14.92 -87.98 27.80
N THR A 401 -15.17 -88.09 26.49
CA THR A 401 -14.14 -88.41 25.50
C THR A 401 -13.47 -87.13 25.00
N PHE A 402 -12.14 -87.08 25.09
CA PHE A 402 -11.31 -86.06 24.47
C PHE A 402 -10.51 -86.64 23.29
N ARG A 403 -10.22 -85.80 22.30
CA ARG A 403 -9.32 -86.08 21.16
C ARG A 403 -8.25 -84.99 21.12
N ALA A 404 -6.99 -85.40 21.01
CA ALA A 404 -5.88 -84.51 20.64
C ALA A 404 -5.60 -84.65 19.13
N ARG A 405 -4.79 -83.75 18.56
CA ARG A 405 -4.49 -83.72 17.12
C ARG A 405 -3.37 -84.71 16.79
N SER A 406 -2.34 -84.80 17.64
CA SER A 406 -1.29 -85.82 17.57
C SER A 406 -1.41 -86.90 18.67
N HIS A 407 -0.60 -87.96 18.59
CA HIS A 407 -0.46 -88.92 19.69
C HIS A 407 0.33 -88.34 20.87
N GLU A 408 1.27 -87.45 20.57
CA GLU A 408 2.23 -86.86 21.51
C GLU A 408 1.54 -85.85 22.43
N GLU A 409 0.79 -84.89 21.86
CA GLU A 409 -0.14 -83.99 22.59
C GLU A 409 -1.09 -84.79 23.51
N MET A 410 -1.55 -85.96 23.04
CA MET A 410 -2.47 -86.81 23.80
C MET A 410 -1.78 -87.44 25.02
N MET A 411 -0.53 -87.88 24.87
CA MET A 411 0.24 -88.53 25.92
C MET A 411 0.85 -87.53 26.90
N GLU A 412 1.19 -86.33 26.46
CA GLU A 412 1.61 -85.19 27.29
C GLU A 412 0.46 -84.80 28.24
N VAL A 413 -0.67 -84.35 27.68
CA VAL A 413 -1.87 -84.00 28.46
C VAL A 413 -2.33 -85.15 29.37
N TRP A 414 -2.34 -86.40 28.88
CA TRP A 414 -2.75 -87.54 29.69
C TRP A 414 -1.77 -87.83 30.84
N ASN A 415 -0.46 -87.63 30.66
CA ASN A 415 0.51 -87.78 31.74
C ASN A 415 0.41 -86.65 32.77
N ASP A 416 0.23 -85.40 32.34
CA ASP A 416 0.05 -84.27 33.26
C ASP A 416 -1.20 -84.46 34.12
N LEU A 417 -2.33 -84.81 33.50
CA LEU A 417 -3.57 -85.17 34.19
C LEU A 417 -3.35 -86.34 35.18
N ARG A 418 -2.60 -87.38 34.77
CA ARG A 418 -2.30 -88.55 35.62
C ARG A 418 -1.43 -88.17 36.82
N MET A 419 -0.36 -87.40 36.60
CA MET A 419 0.54 -86.95 37.67
C MET A 419 -0.20 -86.06 38.68
N LEU A 420 -1.01 -85.12 38.18
CA LEU A 420 -1.73 -84.17 39.03
C LEU A 420 -2.82 -84.87 39.87
N VAL A 421 -3.61 -85.79 39.28
CA VAL A 421 -4.58 -86.61 40.03
C VAL A 421 -3.88 -87.49 41.07
N ALA A 422 -2.72 -88.09 40.75
CA ALA A 422 -1.93 -88.85 41.72
C ALA A 422 -1.40 -87.98 42.87
N ARG A 423 -0.98 -86.74 42.60
CA ARG A 423 -0.50 -85.79 43.60
C ARG A 423 -1.61 -85.37 44.58
N TYR A 424 -2.83 -85.13 44.08
CA TYR A 424 -3.99 -84.80 44.92
C TYR A 424 -4.43 -85.92 45.86
N LEU A 425 -4.30 -87.18 45.44
CA LEU A 425 -4.60 -88.35 46.27
C LEU A 425 -3.65 -88.52 47.46
N VAL A 426 -2.49 -87.85 47.45
CA VAL A 426 -1.54 -87.81 48.57
C VAL A 426 -1.72 -86.53 49.40
N ALA A 427 -2.00 -85.39 48.76
CA ALA A 427 -2.17 -84.11 49.45
C ALA A 427 -3.46 -84.02 50.31
N SER A 428 -4.49 -84.82 50.02
CA SER A 428 -5.78 -84.76 50.74
C SER A 428 -5.73 -85.20 52.21
N GLU A 429 -4.60 -85.71 52.71
CA GLU A 429 -4.42 -86.07 54.13
C GLU A 429 -3.83 -84.92 54.99
N GLN A 430 -3.41 -83.79 54.40
CA GLN A 430 -2.74 -82.70 55.13
C GLN A 430 -3.21 -81.30 54.71
N MET A 431 -4.37 -80.86 55.22
CA MET A 431 -4.80 -79.45 55.18
C MET A 431 -5.65 -79.09 56.41
N GLU A 432 -5.04 -78.39 57.38
CA GLU A 432 -5.74 -77.54 58.35
C GLU A 432 -5.28 -76.08 58.21
N ARG A 433 -5.90 -75.17 58.96
CA ARG A 433 -5.97 -73.73 58.68
C ARG A 433 -5.08 -72.91 59.62
N ASP A 434 -4.52 -71.81 59.11
CA ASP A 434 -5.06 -70.47 59.39
C ASP A 434 -4.38 -69.39 58.53
N GLY A 435 -4.91 -68.17 58.55
CA GLY A 435 -4.28 -66.96 58.00
C GLY A 435 -4.51 -65.78 58.93
N PRO A 436 -3.97 -64.58 58.64
CA PRO A 436 -4.85 -63.42 58.81
C PRO A 436 -4.58 -62.22 57.87
N VAL A 437 -5.64 -61.72 57.24
CA VAL A 437 -5.67 -60.38 56.62
C VAL A 437 -5.92 -59.31 57.71
N ALA A 438 -5.03 -59.22 58.72
CA ALA A 438 -5.30 -58.45 59.94
C ALA A 438 -4.19 -57.50 60.44
N GLN A 439 -2.91 -57.70 60.06
CA GLN A 439 -1.84 -56.78 60.50
C GLN A 439 -1.78 -55.47 59.70
N ALA A 440 -2.20 -55.48 58.42
CA ALA A 440 -2.14 -54.33 57.52
C ALA A 440 -3.14 -53.19 57.83
N VAL A 441 -3.87 -53.24 58.97
CA VAL A 441 -4.97 -52.32 59.30
C VAL A 441 -4.80 -51.72 60.71
N ARG A 442 -3.56 -51.42 61.12
CA ARG A 442 -3.25 -50.85 62.46
C ARG A 442 -2.36 -49.59 62.48
N GLY A 443 -1.85 -49.14 61.34
CA GLY A 443 -0.92 -48.00 61.25
C GLY A 443 -1.40 -46.89 60.32
N VAL A 444 -2.50 -46.21 60.67
CA VAL A 444 -2.95 -45.00 59.97
C VAL A 444 -3.17 -43.89 60.99
N GLY A 445 -2.39 -42.82 60.88
CA GLY A 445 -2.50 -41.62 61.71
C GLY A 445 -1.79 -40.45 61.02
N TYR A 446 -2.50 -39.34 60.82
CA TYR A 446 -1.95 -38.09 60.30
C TYR A 446 -1.51 -37.20 61.47
N GLN A 447 -0.35 -36.54 61.35
CA GLN A 447 -0.26 -35.08 61.46
C GLN A 447 1.07 -34.57 60.86
N SER A 448 1.37 -33.28 61.01
CA SER A 448 2.07 -32.47 60.01
C SER A 448 3.01 -31.41 60.59
N ASP A 449 3.76 -30.77 59.68
CA ASP A 449 4.35 -29.42 59.73
C ASP A 449 5.73 -29.19 60.40
N GLU A 450 6.40 -28.15 59.87
CA GLU A 450 7.51 -27.31 60.41
C GLU A 450 8.95 -27.89 60.55
N GLU A 451 9.76 -27.64 59.49
CA GLU A 451 11.08 -26.94 59.40
C GLU A 451 12.26 -27.22 60.38
N GLU A 452 13.47 -26.76 59.98
CA GLU A 452 14.80 -27.19 60.48
C GLU A 452 15.44 -26.21 61.52
N GLU A 453 16.77 -26.31 61.73
CA GLU A 453 17.66 -25.61 62.72
C GLU A 453 17.79 -26.33 64.10
N GLU A 454 18.94 -26.36 64.79
CA GLU A 454 20.24 -25.65 64.63
C GLU A 454 21.45 -26.51 65.13
N GLU A 455 22.70 -25.98 65.10
CA GLU A 455 23.99 -26.70 65.22
C GLU A 455 24.70 -26.64 66.61
N MET A 456 25.92 -27.24 66.68
CA MET A 456 27.03 -27.01 67.65
C MET A 456 26.88 -27.59 69.09
N GLU A 457 27.93 -27.78 69.90
CA GLU A 457 29.32 -27.23 69.87
C GLU A 457 30.40 -28.26 70.35
N GLU A 458 31.67 -27.83 70.49
CA GLU A 458 32.90 -28.62 70.68
C GLU A 458 33.35 -28.84 72.16
N GLY A 459 34.56 -29.42 72.36
CA GLY A 459 35.33 -29.46 73.63
C GLY A 459 35.58 -30.89 74.15
N GLU A 460 36.81 -31.44 74.25
CA GLU A 460 37.99 -31.03 75.08
C GLU A 460 37.75 -31.22 76.60
N GLU A 461 38.69 -31.69 77.43
CA GLU A 461 40.16 -31.83 77.33
C GLU A 461 40.67 -32.92 78.34
N GLU A 462 41.91 -33.43 78.17
CA GLU A 462 42.91 -33.94 79.18
C GLU A 462 42.54 -34.78 80.45
N GLU A 463 43.41 -35.56 81.13
CA GLU A 463 44.85 -35.90 80.99
C GLU A 463 45.17 -37.36 81.48
N GLU A 464 46.43 -37.68 81.82
CA GLU A 464 46.99 -39.02 82.13
C GLU A 464 46.48 -39.72 83.43
N GLY A 465 46.64 -41.06 83.50
CA GLY A 465 46.32 -41.85 84.72
C GLY A 465 46.79 -43.32 84.70
N SER A 466 48.10 -43.56 84.82
CA SER A 466 48.78 -44.87 84.62
C SER A 466 48.37 -46.07 85.51
N SER A 467 48.41 -47.27 84.90
CA SER A 467 48.88 -48.58 85.43
C SER A 467 47.97 -49.61 86.14
N VAL A 468 47.76 -50.74 85.42
CA VAL A 468 48.15 -52.15 85.78
C VAL A 468 47.40 -52.94 86.89
N GLU A 469 46.74 -54.05 86.44
CA GLU A 469 46.48 -55.36 87.10
C GLU A 469 45.67 -55.44 88.43
N ALA A 470 44.92 -56.50 88.74
CA ALA A 470 44.35 -57.64 87.97
C ALA A 470 43.31 -58.40 88.85
N GLU A 471 42.60 -59.39 88.27
CA GLU A 471 41.79 -60.44 88.97
C GLU A 471 40.54 -59.92 89.75
N GLU A 472 39.44 -60.66 89.99
CA GLU A 472 38.89 -61.93 89.45
C GLU A 472 37.34 -61.96 89.62
N GLU A 473 36.68 -62.96 89.03
CA GLU A 473 35.30 -63.49 89.26
C GLU A 473 34.06 -62.59 89.52
N GLY A 474 32.95 -62.87 88.79
CA GLY A 474 31.58 -62.44 89.15
C GLY A 474 30.51 -62.73 88.07
N HIS A 475 29.42 -63.43 88.43
CA HIS A 475 28.18 -63.60 87.63
C HIS A 475 27.24 -62.37 87.80
N GLU A 476 26.14 -62.14 87.05
CA GLU A 476 25.17 -63.05 86.39
C GLU A 476 24.35 -62.30 85.30
N ASP A 477 23.84 -63.02 84.27
CA ASP A 477 22.73 -62.75 83.30
C ASP A 477 22.45 -61.36 82.63
N ASP A 478 21.84 -61.22 81.43
CA ASP A 478 21.76 -62.01 80.17
C ASP A 478 21.07 -61.15 79.05
N ALA A 479 21.31 -61.42 77.75
CA ALA A 479 20.64 -60.87 76.54
C ALA A 479 20.75 -59.33 76.26
N ALA A 480 20.59 -58.75 75.05
CA ALA A 480 20.55 -59.15 73.61
C ALA A 480 20.51 -57.84 72.74
N ALA A 481 20.65 -57.78 71.40
CA ALA A 481 21.38 -58.57 70.39
C ALA A 481 21.32 -57.85 68.99
N ALA A 482 22.38 -57.98 68.17
CA ALA A 482 22.50 -57.79 66.69
C ALA A 482 21.88 -56.55 65.96
N GLY A 483 22.53 -55.93 64.97
CA GLY A 483 23.91 -56.10 64.49
C GLY A 483 24.14 -55.65 63.02
N GLU A 484 24.98 -54.62 62.84
CA GLU A 484 25.83 -54.28 61.67
C GLU A 484 25.19 -54.10 60.26
N HIS A 485 25.56 -53.09 59.44
CA HIS A 485 26.56 -52.00 59.56
C HIS A 485 26.21 -50.87 58.57
N GLU A 486 26.41 -49.59 58.93
CA GLU A 486 26.24 -48.45 58.00
C GLU A 486 27.24 -47.28 58.20
N GLU A 487 27.55 -46.64 57.07
CA GLU A 487 27.74 -45.19 56.82
C GLU A 487 28.99 -44.37 57.26
N VAL A 488 29.15 -43.30 56.46
CA VAL A 488 30.24 -42.36 56.14
C VAL A 488 30.32 -41.15 57.13
N PRO A 489 31.24 -40.15 57.00
CA PRO A 489 31.23 -39.04 56.00
C PRO A 489 32.67 -38.68 55.48
N GLU A 490 33.03 -37.56 54.81
CA GLU A 490 32.39 -36.25 54.55
C GLU A 490 32.76 -35.63 53.15
N TYR A 491 33.33 -34.42 53.01
CA TYR A 491 33.05 -33.50 51.87
C TYR A 491 34.18 -32.57 51.35
N SER A 492 33.87 -31.87 50.25
CA SER A 492 34.36 -30.52 49.81
C SER A 492 35.54 -30.31 48.80
N ALA A 493 35.13 -29.90 47.58
CA ALA A 493 35.62 -28.84 46.65
C ALA A 493 37.12 -28.51 46.35
N GLY A 494 37.47 -28.40 45.05
CA GLY A 494 38.37 -27.33 44.56
C GLY A 494 39.18 -27.48 43.24
N VAL A 495 39.14 -26.41 42.41
CA VAL A 495 40.28 -25.80 41.63
C VAL A 495 40.67 -26.29 40.19
N ALA A 496 40.92 -25.27 39.33
CA ALA A 496 41.79 -25.18 38.11
C ALA A 496 41.32 -25.55 36.68
N ALA A 497 41.96 -24.83 35.73
CA ALA A 497 42.06 -24.99 34.27
C ALA A 497 43.53 -24.62 33.87
N PRO A 498 43.94 -24.38 32.60
CA PRO A 498 43.46 -24.78 31.27
C PRO A 498 44.56 -25.47 30.40
N ILE A 499 44.23 -26.09 29.25
CA ILE A 499 45.21 -26.48 28.19
C ILE A 499 44.56 -26.36 26.79
N GLU A 500 45.30 -25.78 25.82
CA GLU A 500 45.06 -25.88 24.37
C GLU A 500 46.40 -26.14 23.66
N VAL A 501 46.52 -27.19 22.83
CA VAL A 501 47.68 -27.40 21.95
C VAL A 501 47.26 -28.03 20.61
N GLY A 502 47.84 -27.57 19.50
CA GLY A 502 47.40 -27.87 18.13
C GLY A 502 48.07 -29.05 17.43
N PRO A 503 48.61 -28.88 16.20
CA PRO A 503 48.01 -29.54 15.03
C PRO A 503 48.21 -31.05 14.88
N ASN A 504 49.08 -31.66 15.69
CA ASN A 504 49.38 -33.10 15.68
C ASN A 504 49.02 -33.82 17.00
N GLY A 505 48.29 -33.16 17.93
CA GLY A 505 47.59 -33.85 19.02
C GLY A 505 48.38 -34.22 20.28
N TYR A 506 49.41 -33.47 20.66
CA TYR A 506 50.12 -33.62 21.95
C TYR A 506 50.50 -32.27 22.57
N ALA A 507 50.50 -32.17 23.90
CA ALA A 507 50.58 -30.90 24.65
C ALA A 507 51.88 -30.70 25.47
N ILE A 508 52.31 -29.43 25.63
CA ILE A 508 53.51 -28.97 26.38
C ILE A 508 53.19 -27.63 27.10
N ASP A 509 53.94 -27.25 28.15
CA ASP A 509 53.42 -26.56 29.35
C ASP A 509 54.17 -25.26 29.80
N LYS A 510 53.47 -24.42 30.60
CA LYS A 510 53.86 -23.33 31.57
C LYS A 510 55.23 -22.60 31.56
N LYS A 511 55.24 -21.29 31.91
CA LYS A 511 55.61 -20.78 33.28
C LYS A 511 55.55 -19.24 33.55
N GLU A 512 54.88 -18.89 34.66
CA GLU A 512 55.24 -18.00 35.81
C GLU A 512 55.83 -16.55 35.68
N GLN A 513 55.34 -15.70 36.60
CA GLN A 513 55.87 -14.41 37.14
C GLN A 513 56.36 -14.65 38.62
N PRO A 514 57.04 -13.74 39.41
CA PRO A 514 56.74 -12.29 39.55
C PRO A 514 57.85 -11.30 40.09
N GLN A 515 57.44 -10.04 40.37
CA GLN A 515 58.10 -8.97 41.18
C GLN A 515 59.40 -8.32 40.60
N LEU A 516 59.86 -7.09 40.95
CA LEU A 516 59.61 -6.15 42.08
C LEU A 516 59.91 -4.67 41.64
N GLY A 517 59.38 -3.61 42.32
CA GLY A 517 60.08 -2.29 42.42
C GLY A 517 59.35 -0.93 42.18
N SER A 518 58.72 -0.36 43.22
CA SER A 518 58.63 1.07 43.66
C SER A 518 58.68 2.33 42.72
N GLU A 519 57.65 3.18 42.89
CA GLU A 519 57.65 4.67 43.13
C GLU A 519 57.80 5.77 42.03
N ILE A 520 56.88 6.79 42.14
CA ILE A 520 56.93 8.23 41.73
C ILE A 520 57.04 8.57 40.21
N GLY A 521 56.31 9.53 39.61
CA GLY A 521 55.17 10.36 40.05
C GLY A 521 54.85 11.57 39.11
N VAL A 522 53.55 11.93 38.99
CA VAL A 522 52.91 13.25 38.63
C VAL A 522 53.50 14.17 37.52
N SER A 523 52.72 14.46 36.44
CA SER A 523 52.22 15.83 36.09
C SER A 523 51.53 15.98 34.71
N ASP A 524 50.27 16.43 34.73
CA ASP A 524 49.63 17.54 33.97
C ASP A 524 49.75 17.83 32.45
N GLU A 525 48.56 18.11 31.88
CA GLU A 525 48.14 19.14 30.91
C GLU A 525 48.69 19.33 29.46
N ALA A 526 47.69 19.43 28.55
CA ALA A 526 47.62 20.34 27.38
C ALA A 526 48.60 20.14 26.19
N GLY A 527 48.46 20.97 25.14
CA GLY A 527 49.48 21.07 24.08
C GLY A 527 49.03 20.92 22.61
N ASN A 528 47.95 21.58 22.23
CA ASN A 528 47.46 21.78 20.85
C ASN A 528 48.56 22.21 19.81
N LEU A 529 48.26 22.07 18.51
CA LEU A 529 48.87 22.75 17.32
C LEU A 529 50.21 22.26 16.68
N SER A 530 50.04 21.41 15.66
CA SER A 530 50.22 21.79 14.23
C SER A 530 51.55 21.58 13.44
N ARG A 531 51.32 21.37 12.12
CA ARG A 531 52.08 21.86 10.93
C ARG A 531 53.36 21.14 10.41
N ARG A 532 53.15 20.58 9.21
CA ARG A 532 53.88 20.82 7.92
C ARG A 532 55.22 20.12 7.63
N GLU A 533 55.23 19.52 6.42
CA GLU A 533 56.35 19.50 5.43
C GLU A 533 57.52 18.52 5.69
N GLN A 534 58.22 17.97 4.68
CA GLN A 534 58.06 17.99 3.20
C GLN A 534 58.77 16.75 2.56
N LYS A 535 58.34 16.37 1.34
CA LYS A 535 59.13 15.74 0.23
C LYS A 535 60.08 14.53 0.50
N ALA A 536 59.78 13.40 -0.15
CA ALA A 536 60.35 12.92 -1.45
C ALA A 536 61.77 13.43 -1.90
N PRO A 537 62.52 12.74 -2.80
CA PRO A 537 62.04 11.79 -3.84
C PRO A 537 63.00 10.59 -4.15
N ALA A 538 62.81 9.98 -5.35
CA ALA A 538 63.78 9.22 -6.17
C ALA A 538 64.09 7.74 -5.79
N ARG A 539 64.38 6.82 -6.73
CA ARG A 539 64.04 6.66 -8.19
C ARG A 539 64.59 5.30 -8.69
N GLU A 540 64.16 4.83 -9.88
CA GLU A 540 64.90 3.90 -10.79
C GLU A 540 65.12 2.44 -10.28
N GLU A 541 65.12 1.35 -11.08
CA GLU A 541 64.75 1.13 -12.50
C GLU A 541 64.52 -0.39 -12.82
N GLU A 542 64.34 -0.73 -14.10
CA GLU A 542 64.51 -2.06 -14.78
C GLU A 542 63.44 -3.20 -14.70
N GLU A 543 63.00 -3.62 -15.90
CA GLU A 543 62.48 -4.96 -16.31
C GLU A 543 63.70 -5.86 -16.73
N PRO A 544 63.65 -7.06 -17.42
CA PRO A 544 62.50 -7.77 -18.05
C PRO A 544 62.50 -9.34 -18.13
N THR A 545 61.31 -9.86 -18.50
CA THR A 545 60.98 -11.01 -19.41
C THR A 545 61.40 -12.50 -19.20
N THR A 546 60.57 -13.38 -19.81
CA THR A 546 60.67 -14.86 -20.04
C THR A 546 60.47 -15.77 -18.80
N GLY A 547 59.85 -16.96 -18.85
CA GLY A 547 59.14 -17.77 -19.88
C GLY A 547 58.83 -19.19 -19.29
N GLU A 548 58.07 -20.13 -19.88
CA GLU A 548 57.17 -20.19 -21.05
C GLU A 548 56.35 -21.54 -21.04
N ALA A 549 55.35 -21.71 -21.91
CA ALA A 549 54.71 -22.98 -22.37
C ALA A 549 53.60 -23.69 -21.54
N ILE A 550 52.83 -24.57 -22.22
CA ILE A 550 51.53 -25.18 -21.81
C ILE A 550 51.45 -26.66 -22.27
N PRO A 551 50.80 -27.57 -21.51
CA PRO A 551 49.75 -28.49 -22.03
C PRO A 551 48.59 -28.75 -21.02
N SER A 552 47.40 -29.33 -21.32
CA SER A 552 46.64 -29.61 -22.57
C SER A 552 45.15 -29.98 -22.26
N ALA A 553 44.37 -30.36 -23.28
CA ALA A 553 42.98 -30.89 -23.24
C ALA A 553 42.91 -32.40 -22.81
N PRO A 554 41.74 -33.13 -22.70
CA PRO A 554 40.42 -32.86 -23.32
C PRO A 554 39.09 -33.24 -22.60
N GLU A 555 37.98 -32.88 -23.28
CA GLU A 555 36.62 -33.46 -23.47
C GLU A 555 36.25 -34.88 -22.94
N PRO A 556 34.94 -35.25 -22.73
CA PRO A 556 33.96 -35.47 -23.83
C PRO A 556 32.45 -35.19 -23.52
N SER A 557 31.53 -35.85 -24.27
CA SER A 557 30.13 -35.44 -24.52
C SER A 557 29.17 -36.62 -24.89
N TYR A 558 27.85 -36.31 -24.99
CA TYR A 558 26.73 -37.04 -25.65
C TYR A 558 25.97 -38.23 -24.97
N GLU A 559 24.62 -38.10 -25.02
CA GLU A 559 23.53 -39.06 -25.35
C GLU A 559 23.19 -40.40 -24.60
N ASP A 560 22.00 -40.37 -23.96
CA ASP A 560 20.77 -41.17 -24.25
C ASP A 560 20.42 -42.53 -23.55
N ALA A 561 19.08 -42.77 -23.50
CA ALA A 561 18.30 -44.02 -23.44
C ALA A 561 18.08 -44.82 -22.12
N GLY A 562 16.85 -44.67 -21.56
CA GLY A 562 15.83 -45.75 -21.67
C GLY A 562 15.28 -46.46 -20.40
N GLN A 563 13.95 -46.41 -20.19
CA GLN A 563 12.99 -47.55 -20.15
C GLN A 563 11.56 -47.14 -19.68
N GLY A 564 10.52 -47.85 -20.14
CA GLY A 564 9.10 -47.76 -19.71
C GLY A 564 8.72 -48.85 -18.69
N PRO A 565 7.43 -49.26 -18.49
CA PRO A 565 6.20 -49.05 -19.30
C PRO A 565 5.28 -47.94 -18.72
N ALA A 566 4.18 -47.47 -19.33
CA ALA A 566 3.21 -47.97 -20.32
C ALA A 566 2.08 -48.88 -19.78
N GLU A 567 0.99 -48.24 -19.33
CA GLU A 567 -0.38 -48.80 -19.35
C GLU A 567 -1.28 -47.89 -20.21
N THR A 568 -2.32 -48.48 -20.81
CA THR A 568 -3.20 -47.81 -21.77
C THR A 568 -4.66 -48.16 -21.50
N GLU A 569 -5.51 -47.15 -21.34
CA GLU A 569 -6.94 -47.28 -21.63
C GLU A 569 -7.30 -46.32 -22.77
N ALA A 570 -8.00 -46.87 -23.75
CA ALA A 570 -8.60 -46.21 -24.92
C ALA A 570 -9.86 -47.02 -25.29
N GLU A 571 -10.64 -46.55 -26.28
CA GLU A 571 -12.02 -46.96 -26.60
C GLU A 571 -13.10 -46.15 -25.84
N VAL A 572 -14.21 -45.68 -26.43
CA VAL A 572 -14.66 -45.68 -27.85
C VAL A 572 -15.21 -44.28 -28.18
N GLU A 573 -15.05 -43.81 -29.42
CA GLU A 573 -16.09 -42.99 -30.06
C GLU A 573 -16.34 -43.51 -31.50
N GLU A 574 -17.61 -43.60 -31.90
CA GLU A 574 -18.07 -44.53 -32.94
C GLU A 574 -18.19 -43.87 -34.35
N SER A 575 -18.06 -44.66 -35.41
CA SER A 575 -17.80 -44.15 -36.76
C SER A 575 -19.03 -43.88 -37.63
N LEU A 576 -19.04 -42.70 -38.27
CA LEU A 576 -19.52 -42.40 -39.63
C LEU A 576 -20.88 -43.01 -40.12
N GLY A 577 -21.85 -42.12 -40.34
CA GLY A 577 -22.97 -42.32 -41.27
C GLY A 577 -23.02 -41.20 -42.31
N GLU A 578 -23.22 -41.53 -43.60
CA GLU A 578 -23.01 -40.62 -44.74
C GLU A 578 -24.29 -40.42 -45.60
N VAL A 579 -24.21 -39.48 -46.55
CA VAL A 579 -25.06 -39.28 -47.74
C VAL A 579 -26.24 -38.30 -47.62
N ALA A 580 -26.05 -37.20 -48.34
CA ALA A 580 -26.91 -36.05 -48.58
C ALA A 580 -28.29 -36.31 -49.24
N HIS A 581 -29.17 -35.30 -49.12
CA HIS A 581 -30.03 -34.83 -50.22
C HIS A 581 -30.28 -33.31 -50.08
N ALA A 582 -30.52 -32.61 -51.19
CA ALA A 582 -30.45 -31.14 -51.28
C ALA A 582 -31.81 -30.43 -51.49
N PRO A 583 -31.91 -29.13 -51.14
CA PRO A 583 -32.82 -28.17 -51.76
C PRO A 583 -32.08 -27.05 -52.55
N PRO A 584 -32.75 -26.31 -53.45
CA PRO A 584 -32.09 -25.49 -54.48
C PRO A 584 -31.92 -23.98 -54.17
N THR A 585 -31.15 -23.33 -55.05
CA THR A 585 -30.85 -21.90 -55.19
C THR A 585 -32.05 -20.98 -55.49
N VAL A 586 -31.78 -19.65 -55.47
CA VAL A 586 -32.62 -18.50 -55.91
C VAL A 586 -33.46 -17.91 -54.76
N THR A 587 -33.19 -16.71 -54.23
CA THR A 587 -32.16 -15.68 -54.58
C THR A 587 -31.87 -14.75 -53.40
N SER A 588 -30.65 -14.18 -53.33
CA SER A 588 -30.35 -12.92 -52.65
C SER A 588 -29.12 -12.27 -53.28
N ASN A 589 -29.11 -10.93 -53.41
CA ASN A 589 -27.97 -10.19 -53.97
C ASN A 589 -27.08 -9.66 -52.85
N SER A 590 -25.79 -9.99 -52.89
CA SER A 590 -24.76 -9.36 -52.06
C SER A 590 -23.39 -9.46 -52.75
N GLU A 591 -23.10 -8.50 -53.62
CA GLU A 591 -21.74 -8.24 -54.11
C GLU A 591 -21.09 -7.11 -53.28
N GLU A 592 -19.77 -6.98 -53.42
CA GLU A 592 -18.88 -6.12 -52.63
C GLU A 592 -19.16 -4.62 -52.79
N PRO A 593 -18.61 -3.80 -51.86
CA PRO A 593 -17.86 -2.64 -52.35
C PRO A 593 -16.44 -2.55 -51.75
N GLY A 594 -15.48 -2.25 -52.64
CA GLY A 594 -14.06 -2.08 -52.31
C GLY A 594 -13.68 -0.70 -51.73
N PRO A 595 -12.39 -0.31 -51.82
CA PRO A 595 -11.84 0.81 -51.05
C PRO A 595 -12.24 2.21 -51.56
N ALA A 596 -12.25 3.18 -50.64
CA ALA A 596 -12.52 4.60 -50.89
C ALA A 596 -11.29 5.48 -50.55
N PRO A 597 -11.13 6.68 -51.17
CA PRO A 597 -9.80 7.07 -51.63
C PRO A 597 -9.26 8.42 -51.08
N GLU A 598 -8.18 8.87 -51.71
CA GLU A 598 -7.35 10.04 -51.43
C GLU A 598 -8.09 11.40 -51.53
N GLN A 599 -7.50 12.45 -50.96
CA GLN A 599 -7.93 13.85 -51.15
C GLN A 599 -6.83 14.69 -51.79
N GLU A 600 -7.01 15.06 -53.06
CA GLU A 600 -6.11 15.97 -53.79
C GLU A 600 -6.60 17.43 -53.77
N THR A 601 -5.80 18.33 -53.18
CA THR A 601 -5.72 19.76 -53.52
C THR A 601 -7.01 20.60 -53.24
N PRO A 602 -7.01 21.95 -53.42
CA PRO A 602 -6.68 22.67 -54.65
C PRO A 602 -5.36 23.45 -54.62
N ALA A 603 -4.80 23.72 -55.79
CA ALA A 603 -3.65 24.62 -55.97
C ALA A 603 -4.09 25.96 -56.57
N GLU A 604 -3.68 27.08 -55.97
CA GLU A 604 -3.68 28.39 -56.63
C GLU A 604 -2.39 28.57 -57.46
N GLY A 605 -2.53 29.07 -58.69
CA GLY A 605 -1.43 29.28 -59.62
C GLY A 605 -1.15 30.75 -59.93
N ASN A 606 0.01 31.24 -59.49
CA ASN A 606 0.75 32.41 -60.01
C ASN A 606 0.01 33.76 -60.18
N GLY A 607 0.27 34.70 -59.26
CA GLY A 607 0.11 36.14 -59.47
C GLY A 607 1.06 36.94 -58.58
N ALA A 608 2.05 37.62 -59.14
CA ALA A 608 3.13 38.25 -58.36
C ALA A 608 3.04 39.79 -58.30
N ALA A 609 3.19 40.39 -57.11
CA ALA A 609 3.72 41.75 -56.95
C ALA A 609 4.16 42.13 -55.51
N SER A 610 5.34 42.75 -55.42
CA SER A 610 5.74 43.88 -54.55
C SER A 610 5.36 43.98 -53.05
N LYS A 611 6.41 43.93 -52.21
CA LYS A 611 6.90 44.99 -51.28
C LYS A 611 5.96 45.73 -50.29
N GLN A 612 6.50 45.84 -49.06
CA GLN A 612 6.38 46.95 -48.08
C GLN A 612 5.01 47.17 -47.38
N GLY A 613 5.05 47.78 -46.18
CA GLY A 613 3.91 48.57 -45.69
C GLY A 613 3.26 48.23 -44.34
N MET A 614 3.90 47.53 -43.39
CA MET A 614 3.33 47.38 -42.04
C MET A 614 3.47 48.67 -41.20
N PHE A 615 2.73 49.73 -41.54
CA PHE A 615 2.40 50.85 -40.66
C PHE A 615 1.23 51.66 -41.24
N SER A 616 0.44 52.30 -40.36
CA SER A 616 -0.67 53.21 -40.66
C SER A 616 -1.93 52.61 -41.32
N LYS A 617 -2.92 52.28 -40.47
CA LYS A 617 -4.28 52.89 -40.50
C LYS A 617 -5.09 52.47 -39.26
N PHE A 618 -5.19 53.37 -38.27
CA PHE A 618 -6.08 53.18 -37.11
C PHE A 618 -6.58 54.52 -36.54
N THR A 619 -7.10 55.37 -37.43
CA THR A 619 -7.77 56.65 -37.09
C THR A 619 -8.86 56.95 -38.12
N GLU A 620 -9.89 57.67 -37.67
CA GLU A 620 -11.02 58.23 -38.44
C GLU A 620 -12.06 57.22 -39.00
N GLY A 621 -13.31 57.39 -38.53
CA GLY A 621 -14.45 56.52 -38.90
C GLY A 621 -15.65 56.65 -37.95
N LEU A 622 -15.92 57.83 -37.38
CA LEU A 622 -16.86 58.01 -36.27
C LEU A 622 -17.93 59.08 -36.59
N ALA A 623 -19.09 58.66 -37.12
CA ALA A 623 -20.30 59.49 -37.24
C ALA A 623 -21.56 58.63 -37.48
N GLY A 624 -22.60 58.76 -36.65
CA GLY A 624 -23.91 58.14 -36.96
C GLY A 624 -24.78 57.75 -35.75
N ARG A 625 -25.71 58.63 -35.37
CA ARG A 625 -26.91 58.46 -34.50
C ARG A 625 -27.69 57.14 -34.71
N LYS A 626 -28.50 56.61 -33.78
CA LYS A 626 -28.96 57.02 -32.42
C LYS A 626 -29.66 55.85 -31.68
N GLU A 627 -29.77 55.95 -30.36
CA GLU A 627 -30.84 55.42 -29.47
C GLU A 627 -31.36 53.97 -29.63
N GLY A 628 -31.07 53.10 -28.64
CA GLY A 628 -31.80 51.85 -28.41
C GLY A 628 -31.02 50.80 -27.61
N PHE A 629 -31.49 50.47 -26.39
CA PHE A 629 -31.12 49.32 -25.53
C PHE A 629 -29.63 48.90 -25.41
N THR A 630 -29.04 49.14 -24.23
CA THR A 630 -27.75 48.57 -23.85
C THR A 630 -27.90 47.14 -23.34
N ILE A 631 -27.65 46.14 -24.19
CA ILE A 631 -27.38 44.76 -23.76
C ILE A 631 -25.89 44.49 -23.95
N ALA A 632 -25.18 44.21 -22.87
CA ALA A 632 -23.75 43.86 -22.93
C ALA A 632 -23.59 42.45 -23.52
N ALA A 633 -22.72 42.31 -24.52
CA ALA A 633 -22.56 41.06 -25.25
C ALA A 633 -22.01 39.94 -24.36
N GLN A 634 -22.77 38.86 -24.22
CA GLN A 634 -22.32 37.60 -23.62
C GLN A 634 -21.52 36.80 -24.67
N ALA A 635 -20.30 36.39 -24.32
CA ALA A 635 -19.45 35.56 -25.18
C ALA A 635 -19.87 34.07 -25.09
N ILE A 636 -21.00 33.75 -25.71
CA ILE A 636 -21.55 32.39 -25.82
C ILE A 636 -20.60 31.51 -26.65
N ASP A 637 -20.35 30.28 -26.18
CA ASP A 637 -19.62 29.26 -26.94
C ASP A 637 -20.58 28.46 -27.83
N ALA A 638 -20.08 27.74 -28.84
CA ALA A 638 -20.88 27.01 -29.83
C ALA A 638 -21.72 25.84 -29.25
N LYS A 639 -21.68 25.63 -27.93
CA LYS A 639 -22.48 24.65 -27.17
C LYS A 639 -23.45 25.27 -26.14
N GLY A 640 -23.50 26.61 -26.00
CA GLY A 640 -24.49 27.30 -25.16
C GLY A 640 -24.22 27.35 -23.65
N GLU A 641 -23.12 26.78 -23.15
CA GLU A 641 -22.81 26.80 -21.71
C GLU A 641 -22.36 28.19 -21.21
N VAL A 642 -22.91 28.61 -20.06
CA VAL A 642 -22.63 29.92 -19.45
C VAL A 642 -21.29 29.88 -18.71
N LYS A 643 -20.32 30.64 -19.22
CA LYS A 643 -18.98 30.74 -18.61
C LYS A 643 -19.03 31.54 -17.32
N ALA A 644 -18.91 30.84 -16.18
CA ALA A 644 -18.72 31.46 -14.87
C ALA A 644 -17.48 32.38 -14.89
N THR A 645 -17.72 33.69 -14.89
CA THR A 645 -16.67 34.71 -14.80
C THR A 645 -16.80 35.49 -13.50
N VAL A 646 -15.69 36.06 -13.02
CA VAL A 646 -15.65 36.88 -11.80
C VAL A 646 -16.70 38.01 -11.78
N ASN A 647 -17.06 38.55 -12.95
CA ASN A 647 -18.01 39.65 -13.08
C ASN A 647 -19.48 39.19 -13.16
N ASP A 648 -19.76 37.88 -13.09
CA ASP A 648 -21.11 37.32 -13.25
C ASP A 648 -21.99 37.59 -12.00
N PRO A 649 -23.22 38.14 -12.13
CA PRO A 649 -24.15 38.24 -11.01
C PRO A 649 -24.52 36.88 -10.39
N LEU A 650 -24.48 35.78 -11.16
CA LEU A 650 -24.71 34.42 -10.67
C LEU A 650 -23.59 33.97 -9.71
N PHE A 651 -22.32 34.27 -10.01
CA PHE A 651 -21.20 34.01 -9.10
C PHE A 651 -21.41 34.73 -7.76
N HIS A 652 -21.84 35.99 -7.78
CA HIS A 652 -22.10 36.77 -6.56
C HIS A 652 -23.28 36.22 -5.74
N ALA A 653 -24.32 35.67 -6.39
CA ALA A 653 -25.42 34.99 -5.71
C ALA A 653 -24.97 33.66 -5.08
N ARG A 654 -24.21 32.85 -5.83
CA ARG A 654 -23.62 31.57 -5.40
C ARG A 654 -22.66 31.74 -4.23
N LEU A 655 -21.69 32.66 -4.33
CA LEU A 655 -20.77 32.97 -3.25
C LEU A 655 -21.53 33.44 -1.98
N ARG A 656 -22.59 34.24 -2.13
CA ARG A 656 -23.43 34.68 -1.00
C ARG A 656 -24.21 33.51 -0.37
N ARG A 657 -24.65 32.53 -1.15
CA ARG A 657 -25.26 31.27 -0.64
C ARG A 657 -24.25 30.51 0.22
N LEU A 658 -23.04 30.25 -0.30
CA LEU A 658 -22.00 29.51 0.43
C LEU A 658 -21.48 30.26 1.67
N LEU A 659 -21.26 31.58 1.57
CA LEU A 659 -20.86 32.42 2.70
C LEU A 659 -21.87 32.38 3.85
N ARG A 660 -23.17 32.25 3.59
CA ARG A 660 -24.22 32.15 4.62
C ARG A 660 -24.24 30.78 5.33
N ILE A 661 -23.75 29.73 4.68
CA ILE A 661 -23.57 28.40 5.30
C ILE A 661 -22.32 28.42 6.20
N VAL A 662 -21.24 29.01 5.69
CA VAL A 662 -19.93 29.07 6.35
C VAL A 662 -19.94 30.04 7.55
N ILE A 663 -20.45 31.26 7.35
CA ILE A 663 -20.57 32.33 8.36
C ILE A 663 -22.07 32.64 8.58
N PRO A 664 -22.78 31.88 9.42
CA PRO A 664 -24.23 32.00 9.59
C PRO A 664 -24.66 33.23 10.39
N SER A 665 -23.77 33.82 11.20
CA SER A 665 -24.01 35.09 11.90
C SER A 665 -22.72 35.78 12.34
N MET A 666 -22.81 37.08 12.62
CA MET A 666 -21.72 37.89 13.20
C MET A 666 -21.34 37.47 14.64
N LYS A 667 -22.11 36.57 15.29
CA LYS A 667 -21.79 35.99 16.60
C LYS A 667 -21.15 34.60 16.52
N SER A 668 -20.87 34.10 15.31
CA SER A 668 -20.22 32.81 15.10
C SER A 668 -18.71 32.86 15.41
N ARG A 669 -18.11 31.71 15.79
CA ARG A 669 -16.65 31.59 16.03
C ARG A 669 -15.85 32.08 14.82
N GLU A 670 -16.35 31.82 13.62
CA GLU A 670 -15.76 32.12 12.33
C GLU A 670 -15.77 33.62 12.06
N ALA A 671 -16.87 34.32 12.40
CA ALA A 671 -16.90 35.78 12.37
C ALA A 671 -15.93 36.40 13.40
N ALA A 672 -15.77 35.80 14.58
CA ALA A 672 -14.81 36.25 15.60
C ALA A 672 -13.36 36.00 15.18
N MET A 673 -13.03 34.84 14.61
CA MET A 673 -11.70 34.53 14.06
C MET A 673 -11.36 35.44 12.87
N LEU A 674 -12.32 35.70 11.97
CA LEU A 674 -12.16 36.65 10.88
C LEU A 674 -11.88 38.07 11.39
N ALA A 675 -12.62 38.55 12.41
CA ALA A 675 -12.40 39.86 13.01
C ALA A 675 -11.05 39.98 13.73
N LEU A 676 -10.60 38.92 14.42
CA LEU A 676 -9.27 38.85 15.03
C LEU A 676 -8.17 38.89 13.97
N HIS A 677 -8.36 38.16 12.87
CA HIS A 677 -7.46 38.18 11.70
C HIS A 677 -7.39 39.57 11.07
N SER A 678 -8.53 40.27 10.89
CA SER A 678 -8.56 41.68 10.48
C SER A 678 -7.73 42.58 11.40
N ALA A 679 -7.81 42.39 12.72
CA ALA A 679 -7.04 43.18 13.69
C ALA A 679 -5.53 42.97 13.55
N PHE A 680 -5.08 41.71 13.37
CA PHE A 680 -3.67 41.42 13.09
C PHE A 680 -3.21 41.94 11.72
N LEU A 681 -4.09 42.01 10.71
CA LEU A 681 -3.76 42.65 9.43
C LEU A 681 -3.48 44.14 9.60
N VAL A 682 -4.34 44.87 10.34
CA VAL A 682 -4.11 46.29 10.66
C VAL A 682 -2.82 46.47 11.47
N ALA A 683 -2.55 45.60 12.45
CA ALA A 683 -1.31 45.62 13.22
C ALA A 683 -0.08 45.41 12.33
N ARG A 684 -0.13 44.48 11.36
CA ARG A 684 0.97 44.20 10.42
C ARG A 684 1.31 45.41 9.56
N THR A 685 0.30 46.08 8.98
CA THR A 685 0.53 47.30 8.19
C THR A 685 1.02 48.45 9.08
N GLY A 686 0.48 48.60 10.31
CA GLY A 686 0.97 49.56 11.30
C GLY A 686 2.46 49.39 11.66
N LEU A 687 2.90 48.16 11.93
CA LEU A 687 4.30 47.83 12.17
C LEU A 687 5.16 48.07 10.93
N SER A 688 4.65 47.80 9.72
CA SER A 688 5.36 48.03 8.46
C SER A 688 5.59 49.53 8.18
N LEU A 689 4.60 50.38 8.48
CA LEU A 689 4.73 51.85 8.42
C LEU A 689 5.79 52.35 9.42
N TYR A 690 5.82 51.79 10.64
CA TYR A 690 6.81 52.14 11.66
C TYR A 690 8.24 51.72 11.28
N VAL A 691 8.42 50.55 10.66
CA VAL A 691 9.73 50.13 10.12
C VAL A 691 10.19 51.07 8.99
N ALA A 692 9.30 51.51 8.10
CA ALA A 692 9.67 52.44 7.03
C ALA A 692 10.13 53.82 7.55
N ASP A 693 9.56 54.28 8.68
CA ASP A 693 9.98 55.50 9.37
C ASP A 693 11.32 55.31 10.12
N LEU A 694 11.53 54.16 10.76
CA LEU A 694 12.82 53.81 11.37
C LEU A 694 13.95 53.65 10.33
N ASP A 695 13.69 52.99 9.19
CA ASP A 695 14.64 52.85 8.08
C ASP A 695 15.18 54.23 7.63
N GLY A 696 14.29 55.24 7.53
CA GLY A 696 14.66 56.63 7.22
C GLY A 696 15.53 57.27 8.31
N ARG A 697 15.11 57.20 9.58
CA ARG A 697 15.85 57.76 10.72
C ARG A 697 17.24 57.15 10.89
N ILE A 698 17.40 55.85 10.59
CA ILE A 698 18.70 55.17 10.61
C ILE A 698 19.63 55.80 9.57
N VAL A 699 19.19 55.97 8.32
CA VAL A 699 20.00 56.63 7.29
C VAL A 699 20.26 58.10 7.63
N SER A 700 19.30 58.81 8.22
CA SER A 700 19.49 60.20 8.70
C SER A 700 20.60 60.30 9.75
N SER A 701 20.61 59.39 10.74
CA SER A 701 21.68 59.30 11.76
C SER A 701 23.05 58.88 11.20
N LEU A 702 23.07 58.14 10.09
CA LEU A 702 24.30 57.77 9.36
C LEU A 702 24.87 58.97 8.58
N VAL A 703 24.02 59.71 7.86
CA VAL A 703 24.41 60.90 7.08
C VAL A 703 24.87 62.06 7.98
N THR A 704 24.28 62.18 9.18
CA THR A 704 24.72 63.14 10.22
C THR A 704 25.89 62.65 11.07
N ALA A 705 26.43 61.45 10.79
CA ALA A 705 27.55 60.84 11.51
C ALA A 705 27.36 60.75 13.05
N GLN A 706 26.15 60.40 13.51
CA GLN A 706 25.79 60.30 14.94
C GLN A 706 25.73 58.82 15.40
N PRO A 707 26.85 58.22 15.85
CA PRO A 707 26.93 56.77 16.10
C PRO A 707 26.01 56.30 17.24
N SER A 708 25.81 57.11 18.28
CA SER A 708 24.92 56.78 19.40
C SER A 708 23.45 56.75 18.99
N LEU A 709 23.01 57.72 18.18
CA LEU A 709 21.64 57.78 17.65
C LEU A 709 21.39 56.65 16.64
N PHE A 710 22.37 56.37 15.78
CA PHE A 710 22.35 55.25 14.85
C PHE A 710 22.17 53.90 15.57
N LEU A 711 23.00 53.63 16.58
CA LEU A 711 22.97 52.37 17.31
C LEU A 711 21.66 52.23 18.12
N LEU A 712 21.16 53.31 18.73
CA LEU A 712 19.85 53.31 19.40
C LEU A 712 18.69 53.04 18.43
N ASN A 713 18.72 53.62 17.23
CA ASN A 713 17.68 53.38 16.22
C ASN A 713 17.77 51.95 15.64
N LEU A 714 18.97 51.38 15.51
CA LEU A 714 19.17 49.99 15.12
C LEU A 714 18.64 49.00 16.18
N VAL A 715 18.84 49.30 17.48
CA VAL A 715 18.26 48.50 18.58
C VAL A 715 16.73 48.59 18.58
N ARG A 716 16.14 49.77 18.30
CA ARG A 716 14.69 49.92 18.12
C ARG A 716 14.15 49.09 16.95
N TRP A 717 14.85 49.12 15.82
CA TRP A 717 14.51 48.32 14.63
C TRP A 717 14.53 46.82 14.93
N LEU A 718 15.55 46.34 15.65
CA LEU A 718 15.64 44.95 16.08
C LEU A 718 14.52 44.58 17.07
N ALA A 719 14.17 45.45 18.00
CA ALA A 719 13.08 45.22 18.96
C ALA A 719 11.69 45.08 18.28
N VAL A 720 11.47 45.75 17.15
CA VAL A 720 10.23 45.63 16.34
C VAL A 720 10.11 44.25 15.67
N ALA A 721 11.22 43.52 15.47
CA ALA A 721 11.18 42.20 14.85
C ALA A 721 10.36 41.18 15.66
N VAL A 722 10.31 41.28 16.99
CA VAL A 722 9.54 40.36 17.86
C VAL A 722 8.02 40.49 17.65
N PRO A 723 7.37 41.66 17.83
CA PRO A 723 5.94 41.79 17.53
C PRO A 723 5.63 41.61 16.03
N ALA A 724 6.54 41.96 15.12
CA ALA A 724 6.35 41.76 13.69
C ALA A 724 6.35 40.27 13.28
N THR A 725 7.27 39.46 13.80
CA THR A 725 7.30 38.00 13.55
C THR A 725 6.09 37.31 14.17
N TYR A 726 5.75 37.61 15.43
CA TYR A 726 4.53 37.11 16.06
C TYR A 726 3.27 37.44 15.25
N THR A 727 3.14 38.69 14.78
CA THR A 727 2.01 39.13 13.94
C THR A 727 1.95 38.37 12.61
N ASN A 728 3.11 38.09 11.98
CA ASN A 728 3.15 37.32 10.74
C ASN A 728 2.67 35.87 10.96
N SER A 729 3.24 35.16 11.94
CA SER A 729 2.89 33.76 12.22
C SER A 729 1.44 33.60 12.73
N MET A 730 0.94 34.57 13.50
CA MET A 730 -0.46 34.55 13.96
C MET A 730 -1.46 34.72 12.82
N LEU A 731 -1.13 35.50 11.78
CA LEU A 731 -1.96 35.59 10.57
C LEU A 731 -1.96 34.30 9.75
N GLU A 732 -0.81 33.65 9.62
CA GLU A 732 -0.70 32.37 8.91
C GLU A 732 -1.49 31.28 9.65
N TYR A 733 -1.37 31.21 10.98
CA TYR A 733 -2.20 30.34 11.84
C TYR A 733 -3.70 30.62 11.71
N LEU A 734 -4.13 31.88 11.85
CA LEU A 734 -5.54 32.27 11.76
C LEU A 734 -6.13 31.99 10.38
N GLN A 735 -5.36 32.16 9.31
CA GLN A 735 -5.79 31.82 7.95
C GLN A 735 -6.06 30.32 7.78
N SER A 736 -5.16 29.46 8.27
CA SER A 736 -5.32 28.00 8.21
C SER A 736 -6.48 27.51 9.07
N GLU A 737 -6.59 28.01 10.30
CA GLU A 737 -7.68 27.69 11.25
C GLU A 737 -9.04 28.12 10.72
N LEU A 738 -9.12 29.29 10.08
CA LEU A 738 -10.33 29.79 9.42
C LEU A 738 -10.73 28.91 8.23
N GLY A 739 -9.77 28.51 7.38
CA GLY A 739 -10.00 27.59 6.27
C GLY A 739 -10.48 26.20 6.72
N LEU A 740 -9.94 25.69 7.84
CA LEU A 740 -10.40 24.45 8.45
C LEU A 740 -11.83 24.57 8.98
N ALA A 741 -12.16 25.63 9.72
CA ALA A 741 -13.52 25.86 10.22
C ALA A 741 -14.54 26.02 9.08
N TYR A 742 -14.17 26.73 8.01
CA TYR A 742 -14.96 26.86 6.79
C TYR A 742 -15.26 25.49 6.16
N ARG A 743 -14.22 24.66 5.98
CA ARG A 743 -14.35 23.29 5.46
C ARG A 743 -15.27 22.46 6.37
N THR A 744 -15.01 22.45 7.68
CA THR A 744 -15.77 21.63 8.63
C THR A 744 -17.27 21.92 8.58
N ARG A 745 -17.68 23.18 8.43
CA ARG A 745 -19.11 23.51 8.26
C ARG A 745 -19.65 23.13 6.90
N LEU A 746 -18.95 23.46 5.82
CA LEU A 746 -19.47 23.25 4.47
C LEU A 746 -19.52 21.74 4.12
N THR A 747 -18.54 20.95 4.55
CA THR A 747 -18.59 19.48 4.47
C THR A 747 -19.71 18.92 5.34
N LYS A 748 -19.91 19.37 6.60
CA LYS A 748 -21.04 18.90 7.42
C LYS A 748 -22.40 19.24 6.81
N TYR A 749 -22.57 20.44 6.24
CA TYR A 749 -23.79 20.83 5.55
C TYR A 749 -24.03 19.99 4.29
N ALA A 750 -23.02 19.82 3.44
CA ALA A 750 -23.15 19.08 2.18
C ALA A 750 -23.30 17.56 2.40
N LEU A 751 -22.57 16.98 3.34
CA LEU A 751 -22.66 15.55 3.68
C LEU A 751 -23.99 15.23 4.39
N GLY A 752 -24.44 16.10 5.30
CA GLY A 752 -25.80 16.04 5.83
C GLY A 752 -26.82 16.13 4.70
N ALA A 753 -26.74 17.14 3.84
CA ALA A 753 -27.63 17.27 2.69
C ALA A 753 -27.62 16.06 1.72
N TYR A 754 -26.52 15.29 1.65
CA TYR A 754 -26.34 14.12 0.79
C TYR A 754 -26.84 12.81 1.42
N LEU A 755 -26.68 12.64 2.73
CA LEU A 755 -27.02 11.42 3.47
C LEU A 755 -28.34 11.52 4.25
N ASP A 756 -28.75 12.70 4.69
CA ASP A 756 -30.01 12.92 5.40
C ASP A 756 -31.19 12.68 4.45
N PRO A 757 -32.05 11.68 4.73
CA PRO A 757 -33.25 11.46 3.94
C PRO A 757 -34.24 12.60 4.12
N LEU A 758 -34.94 12.95 3.04
CA LEU A 758 -35.86 14.08 3.02
C LEU A 758 -36.94 14.00 4.12
N PRO A 759 -37.13 15.06 4.92
CA PRO A 759 -38.39 15.27 5.61
C PRO A 759 -39.45 15.60 4.56
N ASN A 760 -40.43 14.71 4.40
CA ASN A 760 -41.46 14.87 3.39
C ASN A 760 -42.32 16.13 3.60
N SER A 761 -42.84 16.61 2.47
CA SER A 761 -43.79 17.72 2.27
C SER A 761 -44.65 18.16 3.48
N ARG A 762 -44.91 19.47 3.57
CA ARG A 762 -45.56 20.27 4.65
C ARG A 762 -46.97 19.80 5.11
N LEU A 763 -47.11 18.56 5.55
CA LEU A 763 -48.36 17.94 6.02
C LEU A 763 -48.21 17.20 7.36
N SER A 764 -46.98 17.03 7.87
CA SER A 764 -46.70 16.40 9.18
C SER A 764 -46.62 17.43 10.33
N GLU A 765 -47.54 18.38 10.41
CA GLU A 765 -47.73 19.23 11.60
C GLU A 765 -48.72 18.59 12.59
N LYS A 766 -48.29 17.49 13.23
CA LYS A 766 -48.82 17.02 14.53
C LYS A 766 -47.87 15.98 15.14
N GLY A 767 -47.30 16.32 16.29
CA GLY A 767 -46.22 15.57 16.88
C GLY A 767 -46.61 14.19 17.43
N LEU A 768 -46.08 13.15 16.79
CA LEU A 768 -45.71 11.90 17.44
C LEU A 768 -44.34 11.50 16.83
N GLY A 769 -43.38 11.09 17.66
CA GLY A 769 -41.98 10.98 17.23
C GLY A 769 -41.68 9.81 16.28
N VAL A 770 -40.47 9.85 15.69
CA VAL A 770 -39.92 8.94 14.66
C VAL A 770 -40.39 9.29 13.23
N ASP A 771 -39.69 10.24 12.64
CA ASP A 771 -40.00 10.86 11.35
C ASP A 771 -39.83 9.95 10.12
N ALA A 772 -40.64 10.21 9.08
CA ALA A 772 -40.68 9.43 7.84
C ALA A 772 -39.46 9.68 6.94
N LYS A 773 -38.42 8.85 7.09
CA LYS A 773 -37.22 8.82 6.24
C LYS A 773 -37.53 8.22 4.86
N GLY A 774 -37.85 9.08 3.87
CA GLY A 774 -38.47 8.65 2.61
C GLY A 774 -37.59 8.51 1.35
N GLU A 775 -36.51 9.28 1.20
CA GLU A 775 -35.74 9.31 -0.06
C GLU A 775 -34.22 9.26 0.12
N GLN A 776 -33.54 8.42 -0.67
CA GLN A 776 -32.08 8.24 -0.67
C GLN A 776 -31.40 9.13 -1.73
N LEU A 777 -30.98 10.34 -1.34
CA LEU A 777 -30.43 11.31 -2.30
C LEU A 777 -29.15 10.81 -2.99
N PHE A 778 -28.25 10.18 -2.25
CA PHE A 778 -26.96 9.70 -2.78
C PHE A 778 -27.12 8.80 -4.01
N TYR A 779 -28.06 7.84 -3.96
CA TYR A 779 -28.36 6.95 -5.07
C TYR A 779 -28.98 7.70 -6.24
N LYS A 780 -29.94 8.61 -5.97
CA LYS A 780 -30.64 9.39 -7.00
C LYS A 780 -29.67 10.30 -7.76
N LEU A 781 -28.80 11.01 -7.05
CA LEU A 781 -27.80 11.91 -7.64
C LEU A 781 -26.79 11.15 -8.52
N ALA A 782 -26.42 9.92 -8.15
CA ALA A 782 -25.46 9.11 -8.91
C ALA A 782 -26.07 8.38 -10.13
N ASN A 783 -27.36 8.01 -10.10
CA ASN A 783 -27.95 7.11 -11.11
C ASN A 783 -29.05 7.73 -11.98
N LEU A 784 -29.71 8.81 -11.51
CA LEU A 784 -30.84 9.43 -12.21
C LEU A 784 -30.49 10.78 -12.86
N ASP A 785 -29.39 11.43 -12.47
CA ASP A 785 -28.98 12.74 -12.98
C ASP A 785 -27.56 12.68 -13.56
N ASP A 786 -27.31 13.34 -14.69
CA ASP A 786 -26.01 13.36 -15.38
C ASP A 786 -25.17 14.61 -15.07
N ARG A 787 -25.74 15.63 -14.39
CA ARG A 787 -25.10 16.94 -14.22
C ARG A 787 -23.87 16.91 -13.30
N VAL A 788 -23.89 16.07 -12.27
CA VAL A 788 -22.79 15.89 -11.31
C VAL A 788 -22.31 14.45 -11.38
N LYS A 789 -21.19 14.25 -12.06
CA LYS A 789 -20.46 12.98 -12.05
C LYS A 789 -19.39 13.03 -10.98
N ASN A 790 -19.17 11.92 -10.28
CA ASN A 790 -18.20 11.78 -9.19
C ASN A 790 -18.44 12.81 -8.06
N ALA A 791 -19.62 12.74 -7.42
CA ALA A 791 -20.02 13.64 -6.32
C ALA A 791 -19.06 13.58 -5.11
N ASP A 792 -18.32 12.48 -4.96
CA ASP A 792 -17.21 12.29 -4.02
C ASP A 792 -16.11 13.36 -4.19
N GLN A 793 -15.68 13.64 -5.42
CA GLN A 793 -14.67 14.67 -5.73
C GLN A 793 -15.16 16.06 -5.33
N TYR A 794 -16.45 16.35 -5.51
CA TYR A 794 -17.06 17.62 -5.08
C TYR A 794 -17.10 17.73 -3.54
N LEU A 795 -17.53 16.67 -2.86
CA LEU A 795 -17.67 16.62 -1.39
C LEU A 795 -16.32 16.65 -0.65
N THR A 796 -15.30 15.99 -1.20
CA THR A 796 -14.00 15.80 -0.54
C THR A 796 -12.97 16.87 -0.93
N VAL A 797 -12.78 17.11 -2.23
CA VAL A 797 -11.72 17.97 -2.78
C VAL A 797 -12.22 19.39 -3.02
N ASP A 798 -13.35 19.59 -3.71
CA ASP A 798 -13.77 20.95 -4.08
C ASP A 798 -14.21 21.78 -2.87
N ILE A 799 -14.89 21.17 -1.90
CA ILE A 799 -15.18 21.85 -0.62
C ILE A 799 -13.89 22.20 0.14
N GLN A 800 -12.85 21.35 0.10
CA GLN A 800 -11.54 21.67 0.69
C GLN A 800 -10.87 22.84 -0.03
N GLN A 801 -10.82 22.81 -1.37
CA GLN A 801 -10.19 23.85 -2.18
C GLN A 801 -10.91 25.19 -2.05
N PHE A 802 -12.26 25.20 -2.16
CA PHE A 802 -13.10 26.37 -1.92
C PHE A 802 -12.80 27.00 -0.55
N SER A 803 -12.84 26.19 0.51
CA SER A 803 -12.69 26.68 1.89
C SER A 803 -11.30 27.24 2.16
N SER A 804 -10.26 26.59 1.61
CA SER A 804 -8.87 27.03 1.73
C SER A 804 -8.64 28.33 0.95
N LYS A 805 -9.05 28.39 -0.32
CA LYS A 805 -8.92 29.58 -1.17
C LYS A 805 -9.73 30.75 -0.64
N LEU A 806 -10.91 30.53 -0.06
CA LEU A 806 -11.74 31.58 0.54
C LEU A 806 -11.04 32.28 1.72
N ALA A 807 -10.33 31.52 2.57
CA ALA A 807 -9.55 32.07 3.68
C ALA A 807 -8.28 32.80 3.19
N GLU A 808 -7.57 32.23 2.22
CA GLU A 808 -6.37 32.80 1.59
C GLU A 808 -6.66 34.13 0.88
N ILE A 809 -7.72 34.18 0.07
CA ILE A 809 -8.13 35.37 -0.70
C ILE A 809 -8.51 36.53 0.22
N TYR A 810 -9.06 36.25 1.42
CA TYR A 810 -9.32 37.30 2.38
C TYR A 810 -8.01 38.00 2.80
N SER A 811 -6.97 37.24 3.17
CA SER A 811 -5.65 37.81 3.47
C SER A 811 -5.04 38.54 2.28
N ASN A 812 -5.09 37.91 1.09
CA ASN A 812 -4.41 38.38 -0.12
C ASN A 812 -5.09 39.59 -0.79
N ILE A 813 -6.35 39.89 -0.43
CA ILE A 813 -7.03 41.13 -0.84
C ILE A 813 -7.07 42.16 0.30
N ALA A 814 -7.46 41.78 1.51
CA ALA A 814 -7.65 42.74 2.60
C ALA A 814 -6.34 43.41 3.01
N LYS A 815 -5.24 42.65 3.14
CA LYS A 815 -3.92 43.24 3.46
C LYS A 815 -3.44 44.18 2.37
N PRO A 816 -3.37 43.80 1.07
CA PRO A 816 -2.72 44.65 0.09
C PRO A 816 -3.59 45.86 -0.31
N VAL A 817 -4.91 45.78 -0.18
CA VAL A 817 -5.80 46.96 -0.28
C VAL A 817 -5.54 47.94 0.88
N LEU A 818 -5.38 47.44 2.12
CA LEU A 818 -5.04 48.29 3.27
C LEU A 818 -3.65 48.92 3.13
N ASP A 819 -2.63 48.12 2.77
CA ASP A 819 -1.28 48.57 2.43
C ASP A 819 -1.34 49.69 1.36
N VAL A 820 -2.06 49.46 0.25
CA VAL A 820 -2.24 50.45 -0.84
C VAL A 820 -2.89 51.74 -0.33
N ILE A 821 -3.94 51.68 0.48
CA ILE A 821 -4.61 52.87 1.00
C ILE A 821 -3.68 53.67 1.93
N LEU A 822 -3.02 53.00 2.87
CA LEU A 822 -2.20 53.67 3.89
C LEU A 822 -0.86 54.19 3.33
N TYR A 823 -0.18 53.42 2.46
CA TYR A 823 1.06 53.90 1.83
C TYR A 823 0.78 55.07 0.86
N ASN A 824 -0.31 55.05 0.09
CA ASN A 824 -0.67 56.20 -0.76
C ASN A 824 -1.06 57.43 0.07
N TYR A 825 -1.77 57.25 1.20
CA TYR A 825 -2.08 58.35 2.11
C TYR A 825 -0.81 59.01 2.68
N GLN A 826 0.16 58.21 3.15
CA GLN A 826 1.42 58.73 3.68
C GLN A 826 2.31 59.35 2.58
N LEU A 827 2.38 58.74 1.40
CA LEU A 827 3.15 59.27 0.26
C LEU A 827 2.56 60.60 -0.25
N SER A 828 1.22 60.73 -0.27
CA SER A 828 0.52 61.98 -0.60
C SER A 828 0.90 63.11 0.36
N ARG A 829 0.99 62.82 1.66
CA ARG A 829 1.41 63.78 2.69
C ARG A 829 2.88 64.20 2.57
N ASN A 830 3.75 63.33 2.03
CA ASN A 830 5.19 63.57 1.94
C ASN A 830 5.68 64.14 0.59
N VAL A 831 4.97 63.88 -0.50
CA VAL A 831 5.36 64.28 -1.88
C VAL A 831 4.36 65.26 -2.51
N GLY A 832 3.15 65.36 -1.98
CA GLY A 832 2.05 66.16 -2.53
C GLY A 832 1.08 65.32 -3.37
N ALA A 833 -0.20 65.71 -3.35
CA ALA A 833 -1.28 64.94 -3.97
C ALA A 833 -1.18 64.85 -5.50
N GLU A 834 -0.63 65.88 -6.17
CA GLU A 834 -0.58 65.97 -7.63
C GLU A 834 0.25 64.84 -8.27
N GLY A 835 1.45 64.59 -7.74
CA GLY A 835 2.30 63.48 -8.20
C GLY A 835 1.66 62.12 -7.94
N LEU A 836 0.91 61.98 -6.85
CA LEU A 836 0.21 60.74 -6.51
C LEU A 836 -0.97 60.46 -7.45
N VAL A 837 -1.71 61.48 -7.89
CA VAL A 837 -2.77 61.35 -8.90
C VAL A 837 -2.19 60.85 -10.23
N ILE A 838 -1.07 61.43 -10.67
CA ILE A 838 -0.38 61.01 -11.90
C ILE A 838 0.10 59.54 -11.79
N LEU A 839 0.71 59.16 -10.67
CA LEU A 839 1.10 57.76 -10.42
C LEU A 839 -0.11 56.82 -10.47
N THR A 840 -1.21 57.19 -9.80
CA THR A 840 -2.43 56.38 -9.74
C THR A 840 -3.01 56.15 -11.13
N ILE A 841 -3.08 57.19 -11.97
CA ILE A 841 -3.58 57.10 -13.35
C ILE A 841 -2.67 56.18 -14.20
N LEU A 842 -1.35 56.33 -14.11
CA LEU A 842 -0.40 55.48 -14.85
C LEU A 842 -0.47 54.00 -14.42
N VAL A 843 -0.60 53.75 -13.12
CA VAL A 843 -0.84 52.43 -12.53
C VAL A 843 -2.17 51.85 -13.03
N GLN A 844 -3.27 52.62 -13.04
CA GLN A 844 -4.57 52.15 -13.51
C GLN A 844 -4.61 51.84 -15.01
N MET A 845 -3.98 52.67 -15.85
CA MET A 845 -3.91 52.40 -17.30
C MET A 845 -3.12 51.12 -17.61
N SER A 846 -1.96 50.94 -16.96
CA SER A 846 -1.12 49.76 -17.16
C SER A 846 -1.71 48.49 -16.53
N ALA A 847 -2.41 48.60 -15.39
CA ALA A 847 -3.24 47.55 -14.82
C ALA A 847 -4.39 47.12 -15.76
N GLY A 848 -5.07 48.09 -16.39
CA GLY A 848 -6.12 47.83 -17.39
C GLY A 848 -5.58 47.08 -18.61
N LEU A 849 -4.42 47.49 -19.12
CA LEU A 849 -3.72 46.81 -20.22
C LEU A 849 -3.31 45.37 -19.84
N LEU A 850 -2.71 45.17 -18.66
CA LEU A 850 -2.32 43.84 -18.18
C LEU A 850 -3.54 42.92 -18.01
N ARG A 851 -4.67 43.45 -17.49
CA ARG A 851 -5.93 42.69 -17.40
C ARG A 851 -6.49 42.30 -18.77
N ALA A 852 -6.40 43.17 -19.78
CA ALA A 852 -6.82 42.85 -21.14
C ALA A 852 -5.93 41.79 -21.84
N ILE A 853 -4.68 41.65 -21.38
CA ILE A 853 -3.70 40.67 -21.88
C ILE A 853 -3.74 39.34 -21.10
N THR A 854 -4.39 39.30 -19.92
CA THR A 854 -4.35 38.14 -19.02
C THR A 854 -5.18 36.95 -19.54
N PRO A 855 -4.56 35.76 -19.74
CA PRO A 855 -5.27 34.55 -20.18
C PRO A 855 -6.32 34.03 -19.17
N PRO A 856 -7.33 33.25 -19.61
CA PRO A 856 -8.39 32.72 -18.74
C PRO A 856 -7.93 31.52 -17.90
N PHE A 857 -6.96 31.73 -16.99
CA PHE A 857 -6.33 30.67 -16.21
C PHE A 857 -7.31 29.79 -15.41
N GLY A 858 -8.44 30.36 -14.91
CA GLY A 858 -9.48 29.58 -14.22
C GLY A 858 -10.12 28.49 -15.09
N GLN A 859 -10.29 28.73 -16.40
CA GLN A 859 -10.80 27.73 -17.34
C GLN A 859 -9.76 26.63 -17.58
N TYR A 860 -8.48 26.99 -17.63
CA TYR A 860 -7.40 26.01 -17.75
C TYR A 860 -7.29 25.11 -16.52
N ALA A 861 -7.37 25.69 -15.31
CA ALA A 861 -7.37 24.94 -14.05
C ALA A 861 -8.62 24.06 -13.89
N ALA A 862 -9.79 24.53 -14.35
CA ALA A 862 -11.01 23.71 -14.37
C ALA A 862 -10.86 22.48 -15.27
N HIS A 863 -10.30 22.64 -16.49
CA HIS A 863 -10.08 21.53 -17.41
C HIS A 863 -8.96 20.57 -16.94
N GLU A 864 -7.93 21.10 -16.29
CA GLU A 864 -6.86 20.32 -15.65
C GLU A 864 -7.44 19.40 -14.56
N ALA A 865 -8.31 19.94 -13.69
CA ALA A 865 -9.03 19.15 -12.69
C ALA A 865 -9.99 18.10 -13.28
N THR A 866 -10.62 18.35 -14.43
CA THR A 866 -11.47 17.31 -15.08
C THR A 866 -10.65 16.15 -15.63
N LEU A 867 -9.49 16.43 -16.24
CA LEU A 867 -8.58 15.41 -16.76
C LEU A 867 -7.92 14.60 -15.62
N GLU A 868 -7.60 15.26 -14.50
CA GLU A 868 -7.11 14.58 -13.30
C GLU A 868 -8.20 13.67 -12.69
N GLY A 869 -9.46 14.12 -12.65
CA GLY A 869 -10.59 13.32 -12.19
C GLY A 869 -10.85 12.07 -13.06
N GLU A 870 -10.76 12.21 -14.39
CA GLU A 870 -10.88 11.11 -15.35
C GLU A 870 -9.77 10.06 -15.19
N LEU A 871 -8.52 10.51 -14.97
CA LEU A 871 -7.38 9.65 -14.68
C LEU A 871 -7.55 8.88 -13.36
N ARG A 872 -7.99 9.56 -12.29
CA ARG A 872 -8.28 8.92 -10.99
C ARG A 872 -9.41 7.90 -11.08
N PHE A 873 -10.49 8.23 -11.79
CA PHE A 873 -11.61 7.32 -12.01
C PHE A 873 -11.18 6.05 -12.77
N THR A 874 -10.35 6.20 -13.81
CA THR A 874 -9.77 5.07 -14.56
C THR A 874 -8.92 4.17 -13.65
N HIS A 875 -8.11 4.76 -12.78
CA HIS A 875 -7.33 4.01 -11.78
C HIS A 875 -8.20 3.31 -10.72
N SER A 876 -9.31 3.92 -10.30
CA SER A 876 -10.24 3.31 -9.35
C SER A 876 -10.94 2.10 -9.97
N ARG A 877 -11.35 2.20 -11.23
CA ARG A 877 -11.91 1.08 -12.01
C ARG A 877 -10.92 -0.08 -12.14
N LEU A 878 -9.64 0.19 -12.40
CA LEU A 878 -8.60 -0.84 -12.44
C LEU A 878 -8.48 -1.58 -11.09
N LEU A 879 -8.59 -0.86 -9.96
CA LEU A 879 -8.57 -1.46 -8.63
C LEU A 879 -9.84 -2.29 -8.32
N GLU A 880 -11.01 -1.81 -8.75
CA GLU A 880 -12.30 -2.48 -8.53
C GLU A 880 -12.46 -3.80 -9.30
N SER A 881 -11.64 -4.05 -10.33
CA SER A 881 -11.63 -5.30 -11.11
C SER A 881 -10.21 -5.86 -11.30
N ALA A 882 -9.33 -5.63 -10.32
CA ALA A 882 -7.91 -6.00 -10.41
C ALA A 882 -7.70 -7.52 -10.55
N GLU A 883 -8.54 -8.33 -9.90
CA GLU A 883 -8.51 -9.79 -9.98
C GLU A 883 -8.89 -10.26 -11.39
N GLU A 884 -10.03 -9.81 -11.92
CA GLU A 884 -10.45 -10.19 -13.28
C GLU A 884 -9.44 -9.73 -14.34
N ILE A 885 -8.90 -8.52 -14.21
CA ILE A 885 -7.91 -7.98 -15.15
C ILE A 885 -6.60 -8.79 -15.10
N ALA A 886 -6.15 -9.21 -13.92
CA ALA A 886 -4.97 -10.07 -13.78
C ALA A 886 -5.22 -11.49 -14.34
N LEU A 887 -6.40 -12.07 -14.13
CA LEU A 887 -6.80 -13.38 -14.66
C LEU A 887 -6.90 -13.39 -16.21
N TYR A 888 -7.24 -12.26 -16.82
CA TYR A 888 -7.23 -12.10 -18.29
C TYR A 888 -5.89 -11.64 -18.87
N HIS A 889 -4.86 -11.41 -18.04
CA HIS A 889 -3.58 -10.79 -18.44
C HIS A 889 -3.79 -9.44 -19.19
N GLY A 890 -4.73 -8.63 -18.70
CA GLY A 890 -5.17 -7.38 -19.32
C GLY A 890 -4.29 -6.16 -19.03
N GLU A 891 -3.17 -6.31 -18.31
CA GLU A 891 -2.36 -5.20 -17.81
C GLU A 891 -1.80 -4.29 -18.91
N GLU A 892 -1.42 -4.83 -20.08
CA GLU A 892 -0.92 -3.99 -21.19
C GLU A 892 -2.04 -3.14 -21.82
N PHE A 893 -3.27 -3.65 -21.88
CA PHE A 893 -4.43 -2.88 -22.36
C PHE A 893 -4.77 -1.75 -21.37
N GLU A 894 -4.87 -2.06 -20.08
CA GLU A 894 -5.21 -1.07 -19.05
C GLU A 894 -4.12 -0.01 -18.89
N LYS A 895 -2.84 -0.41 -18.96
CA LYS A 895 -1.71 0.53 -19.09
C LYS A 895 -1.90 1.48 -20.27
N ASN A 896 -2.23 0.97 -21.45
CA ASN A 896 -2.48 1.78 -22.64
C ASN A 896 -3.66 2.77 -22.45
N VAL A 897 -4.68 2.42 -21.68
CA VAL A 897 -5.80 3.32 -21.35
C VAL A 897 -5.35 4.43 -20.39
N ILE A 898 -4.65 4.07 -19.31
CA ILE A 898 -4.16 5.01 -18.29
C ILE A 898 -3.11 5.98 -18.88
N GLU A 899 -2.17 5.49 -19.69
CA GLU A 899 -1.15 6.31 -20.36
C GLU A 899 -1.77 7.35 -21.31
N ARG A 900 -2.90 7.05 -21.97
CA ARG A 900 -3.63 8.02 -22.81
C ARG A 900 -4.24 9.15 -21.98
N GLY A 901 -4.89 8.83 -20.86
CA GLY A 901 -5.44 9.82 -19.93
C GLY A 901 -4.36 10.71 -19.32
N TYR A 902 -3.26 10.11 -18.87
CA TYR A 902 -2.10 10.82 -18.35
C TYR A 902 -1.45 11.72 -19.41
N PHE A 903 -1.27 11.25 -20.65
CA PHE A 903 -0.72 12.06 -21.74
C PHE A 903 -1.62 13.25 -22.08
N ALA A 904 -2.95 13.11 -22.02
CA ALA A 904 -3.88 14.23 -22.21
C ALA A 904 -3.69 15.32 -21.13
N LEU A 905 -3.63 14.92 -19.85
CA LEU A 905 -3.35 15.80 -18.72
C LEU A 905 -2.00 16.53 -18.87
N VAL A 906 -0.91 15.78 -19.13
CA VAL A 906 0.44 16.32 -19.31
C VAL A 906 0.54 17.26 -20.52
N LYS A 907 -0.16 16.97 -21.63
CA LYS A 907 -0.22 17.81 -22.82
C LYS A 907 -0.92 19.15 -22.54
N HIS A 908 -1.98 19.14 -21.72
CA HIS A 908 -2.66 20.35 -21.26
C HIS A 908 -1.79 21.15 -20.29
N ALA A 909 -1.25 20.55 -19.24
CA ALA A 909 -0.36 21.22 -18.28
C ALA A 909 0.84 21.90 -18.98
N ASN A 910 1.50 21.21 -19.92
CA ASN A 910 2.59 21.80 -20.72
C ASN A 910 2.16 22.91 -21.68
N ARG A 911 0.87 23.03 -22.02
CA ARG A 911 0.31 24.19 -22.74
C ARG A 911 0.14 25.37 -21.79
N VAL A 912 -0.44 25.12 -20.61
CA VAL A 912 -0.68 26.15 -19.57
C VAL A 912 0.63 26.76 -19.07
N LEU A 913 1.65 25.94 -18.80
CA LEU A 913 2.98 26.41 -18.37
C LEU A 913 3.64 27.35 -19.40
N ARG A 914 3.59 27.02 -20.69
CA ARG A 914 4.14 27.88 -21.76
C ARG A 914 3.42 29.23 -21.86
N ILE A 915 2.10 29.25 -21.69
CA ILE A 915 1.30 30.49 -21.65
C ILE A 915 1.67 31.33 -20.41
N ARG A 916 1.86 30.69 -19.25
CA ARG A 916 2.20 31.35 -17.98
C ARG A 916 3.55 32.08 -18.01
N VAL A 917 4.55 31.58 -18.74
CA VAL A 917 5.87 32.24 -18.87
C VAL A 917 5.75 33.64 -19.51
N TRP A 918 5.06 33.77 -20.64
CA TRP A 918 4.95 35.06 -21.33
C TRP A 918 4.11 36.08 -20.54
N HIS A 919 3.00 35.61 -19.95
CA HIS A 919 2.17 36.45 -19.07
C HIS A 919 2.96 36.95 -17.84
N GLY A 920 3.68 36.06 -17.15
CA GLY A 920 4.51 36.43 -16.00
C GLY A 920 5.65 37.40 -16.34
N MET A 921 6.26 37.30 -17.53
CA MET A 921 7.25 38.27 -18.01
C MET A 921 6.65 39.67 -18.21
N ALA A 922 5.42 39.77 -18.75
CA ALA A 922 4.71 41.04 -18.89
C ALA A 922 4.31 41.62 -17.52
N GLU A 923 3.85 40.75 -16.60
CA GLU A 923 3.41 41.11 -15.26
C GLU A 923 4.57 41.64 -14.38
N GLU A 924 5.69 40.93 -14.28
CA GLU A 924 6.88 41.44 -13.58
C GLU A 924 7.44 42.71 -14.27
N GLY A 925 7.41 42.78 -15.60
CA GLY A 925 7.85 43.94 -16.37
C GLY A 925 7.09 45.22 -15.98
N VAL A 926 5.76 45.14 -15.87
CA VAL A 926 4.91 46.26 -15.47
C VAL A 926 5.06 46.58 -13.97
N ILE A 927 4.83 45.60 -13.10
CA ILE A 927 4.69 45.83 -11.65
C ILE A 927 6.03 46.23 -11.01
N LYS A 928 7.13 45.56 -11.37
CA LYS A 928 8.43 45.70 -10.70
C LYS A 928 9.30 46.76 -11.32
N TRP A 929 9.35 46.82 -12.66
CA TRP A 929 10.26 47.69 -13.39
C TRP A 929 9.61 48.99 -13.84
N LEU A 930 8.43 48.95 -14.47
CA LEU A 930 7.76 50.18 -14.95
C LEU A 930 7.24 51.03 -13.78
N TRP A 931 6.43 50.48 -12.87
CA TRP A 931 5.91 51.23 -11.72
C TRP A 931 7.02 51.68 -10.77
N GLY A 932 8.00 50.81 -10.50
CA GLY A 932 9.17 51.15 -9.67
C GLY A 932 9.97 52.33 -10.24
N SER A 933 10.16 52.38 -11.56
CA SER A 933 10.86 53.50 -12.24
C SER A 933 10.05 54.80 -12.19
N LEU A 934 8.75 54.74 -12.52
CA LEU A 934 7.85 55.91 -12.49
C LEU A 934 7.77 56.52 -11.08
N GLY A 935 7.66 55.66 -10.06
CA GLY A 935 7.62 56.07 -8.67
C GLY A 935 8.95 56.64 -8.16
N LEU A 936 10.09 56.11 -8.62
CA LEU A 936 11.41 56.68 -8.28
C LEU A 936 11.59 58.09 -8.85
N CYS A 937 11.11 58.35 -10.07
CA CYS A 937 11.07 59.70 -10.63
C CYS A 937 10.26 60.65 -9.73
N ILE A 938 9.10 60.20 -9.24
CA ILE A 938 8.22 60.98 -8.35
C ILE A 938 8.87 61.23 -6.98
N CYS A 939 9.53 60.22 -6.38
CA CYS A 939 10.29 60.39 -5.14
C CYS A 939 11.48 61.36 -5.31
N GLY A 940 11.98 61.53 -6.52
CA GLY A 940 13.01 62.53 -6.87
C GLY A 940 12.50 63.97 -6.99
N ILE A 941 11.19 64.21 -7.20
CA ILE A 941 10.65 65.56 -7.44
C ILE A 941 10.97 66.53 -6.28
N PRO A 942 10.76 66.19 -4.99
CA PRO A 942 11.11 67.09 -3.88
C PRO A 942 12.61 67.36 -3.75
N VAL A 943 13.46 66.48 -4.29
CA VAL A 943 14.93 66.58 -4.20
C VAL A 943 15.51 67.43 -5.34
N PHE A 944 15.05 67.21 -6.57
CA PHE A 944 15.57 67.88 -7.78
C PHE A 944 14.77 69.12 -8.22
N ALA A 945 13.48 69.20 -7.87
CA ALA A 945 12.59 70.29 -8.25
C ALA A 945 11.94 70.99 -7.05
N GLY A 946 12.31 70.65 -5.80
CA GLY A 946 11.73 71.26 -4.59
C GLY A 946 11.91 72.78 -4.53
N ASP A 947 13.09 73.26 -4.92
CA ASP A 947 13.42 74.70 -4.93
C ASP A 947 12.70 75.44 -6.09
N LEU A 948 12.30 74.74 -7.15
CA LEU A 948 11.45 75.26 -8.24
C LEU A 948 9.96 75.31 -7.87
N LEU A 949 9.52 74.39 -7.00
CA LEU A 949 8.15 74.28 -6.48
C LEU A 949 7.92 75.07 -5.18
N GLY A 950 8.91 75.86 -4.73
CA GLY A 950 8.79 76.71 -3.54
C GLY A 950 8.79 75.95 -2.21
N MET A 951 9.18 74.68 -2.18
CA MET A 951 9.32 73.92 -0.94
C MET A 951 10.56 74.38 -0.16
N LYS A 952 10.44 74.56 1.16
CA LYS A 952 11.56 74.99 2.00
C LYS A 952 12.67 73.94 1.99
N SER A 953 13.88 74.38 1.64
CA SER A 953 15.09 73.56 1.59
C SER A 953 15.57 73.16 2.99
N GLY A 954 15.12 71.98 3.45
CA GLY A 954 15.66 71.31 4.62
C GLY A 954 17.11 70.85 4.42
N ASP A 955 17.81 70.58 5.52
CA ASP A 955 19.18 70.09 5.54
C ASP A 955 19.35 68.75 4.76
N LEU A 956 20.56 68.48 4.29
CA LEU A 956 20.91 67.31 3.47
C LEU A 956 20.50 65.97 4.13
N ALA A 957 20.60 65.88 5.46
CA ALA A 957 20.11 64.72 6.20
C ALA A 957 18.59 64.56 6.04
N SER A 958 17.80 65.62 6.28
CA SER A 958 16.34 65.59 6.15
C SER A 958 15.85 65.34 4.71
N ARG A 959 16.57 65.86 3.71
CA ARG A 959 16.34 65.57 2.28
C ARG A 959 16.60 64.08 1.97
N THR A 960 17.61 63.47 2.57
CA THR A 960 17.95 62.05 2.39
C THR A 960 16.98 61.13 3.13
N GLU A 961 16.60 61.47 4.36
CA GLU A 961 15.60 60.77 5.17
C GLU A 961 14.26 60.71 4.46
N GLY A 962 13.74 61.86 4.01
CA GLY A 962 12.49 61.92 3.23
C GLY A 962 12.55 61.10 1.94
N PHE A 963 13.67 61.15 1.20
CA PHE A 963 13.85 60.33 0.00
C PHE A 963 13.85 58.82 0.28
N VAL A 964 14.56 58.38 1.33
CA VAL A 964 14.62 56.95 1.72
C VAL A 964 13.26 56.44 2.17
N THR A 965 12.58 57.18 3.06
CA THR A 965 11.23 56.81 3.54
C THR A 965 10.22 56.79 2.39
N ASN A 966 10.20 57.80 1.52
CA ASN A 966 9.30 57.83 0.36
C ASN A 966 9.58 56.69 -0.62
N ARG A 967 10.85 56.39 -0.92
CA ARG A 967 11.25 55.23 -1.74
C ARG A 967 10.82 53.91 -1.10
N ARG A 968 10.92 53.78 0.23
CA ARG A 968 10.51 52.58 0.97
C ARG A 968 9.00 52.37 0.94
N LEU A 969 8.22 53.43 1.19
CA LEU A 969 6.76 53.43 1.08
C LEU A 969 6.29 53.13 -0.35
N LEU A 970 6.93 53.74 -1.36
CA LEU A 970 6.67 53.49 -2.77
C LEU A 970 6.86 52.02 -3.15
N LEU A 971 8.02 51.44 -2.83
CA LEU A 971 8.30 50.04 -3.17
C LEU A 971 7.30 49.09 -2.51
N SER A 972 6.93 49.35 -1.25
CA SER A 972 5.88 48.61 -0.53
C SER A 972 4.49 48.81 -1.14
N ALA A 973 4.18 49.99 -1.68
CA ALA A 973 2.93 50.26 -2.40
C ALA A 973 2.87 49.55 -3.76
N SER A 974 3.94 49.55 -4.55
CA SER A 974 4.01 48.81 -5.83
C SER A 974 3.89 47.29 -5.61
N ASP A 975 4.55 46.76 -4.58
CA ASP A 975 4.43 45.37 -4.13
C ASP A 975 2.99 45.03 -3.66
N ALA A 976 2.34 45.93 -2.91
CA ALA A 976 0.95 45.77 -2.51
C ALA A 976 -0.03 45.83 -3.70
N PHE A 977 0.10 46.80 -4.62
CA PHE A 977 -0.67 46.84 -5.87
C PHE A 977 -0.45 45.56 -6.70
N GLY A 978 0.78 45.03 -6.73
CA GLY A 978 1.10 43.76 -7.35
C GLY A 978 0.31 42.59 -6.77
N ARG A 979 0.26 42.46 -5.43
CA ARG A 979 -0.60 41.46 -4.76
C ARG A 979 -2.08 41.63 -5.09
N VAL A 980 -2.60 42.86 -5.18
CA VAL A 980 -3.98 43.10 -5.63
C VAL A 980 -4.19 42.58 -7.05
N MET A 981 -3.21 42.73 -7.96
CA MET A 981 -3.28 42.13 -9.30
C MET A 981 -3.28 40.60 -9.25
N TYR A 982 -2.33 39.97 -8.55
CA TYR A 982 -2.24 38.51 -8.42
C TYR A 982 -3.52 37.89 -7.85
N SER A 983 -4.19 38.57 -6.92
CA SER A 983 -5.46 38.11 -6.33
C SER A 983 -6.58 37.89 -7.35
N TYR A 984 -6.52 38.48 -8.55
CA TYR A 984 -7.49 38.21 -9.61
C TYR A 984 -7.45 36.75 -10.11
N LYS A 985 -6.26 36.13 -10.15
CA LYS A 985 -6.10 34.71 -10.48
C LYS A 985 -6.72 33.84 -9.39
N GLU A 986 -6.43 34.13 -8.13
CA GLU A 986 -6.97 33.40 -6.97
C GLU A 986 -8.49 33.50 -6.92
N LEU A 987 -9.06 34.69 -7.14
CA LEU A 987 -10.50 34.92 -7.15
C LEU A 987 -11.18 34.27 -8.37
N ALA A 988 -10.49 34.13 -9.50
CA ALA A 988 -10.96 33.30 -10.62
C ALA A 988 -10.93 31.79 -10.32
N GLU A 989 -9.93 31.30 -9.58
CA GLU A 989 -9.91 29.92 -9.07
C GLU A 989 -11.05 29.69 -8.07
N LEU A 990 -11.25 30.61 -7.11
CA LEU A 990 -12.38 30.58 -6.18
C LEU A 990 -13.72 30.62 -6.91
N ALA A 991 -13.87 31.40 -7.99
CA ALA A 991 -15.10 31.41 -8.80
C ALA A 991 -15.38 30.05 -9.43
N GLY A 992 -14.34 29.33 -9.88
CA GLY A 992 -14.45 27.95 -10.36
C GLY A 992 -14.97 27.00 -9.28
N TYR A 993 -14.32 26.95 -8.10
CA TYR A 993 -14.78 26.12 -6.98
C TYR A 993 -16.15 26.55 -6.44
N THR A 994 -16.44 27.85 -6.41
CA THR A 994 -17.76 28.41 -6.03
C THR A 994 -18.85 27.92 -6.95
N SER A 995 -18.59 27.83 -8.27
CA SER A 995 -19.52 27.21 -9.20
C SER A 995 -19.69 25.74 -8.84
N ARG A 996 -18.64 24.91 -8.90
CA ARG A 996 -18.76 23.45 -8.70
C ARG A 996 -19.48 23.07 -7.39
N VAL A 997 -19.14 23.71 -6.27
CA VAL A 997 -19.82 23.46 -4.98
C VAL A 997 -21.26 23.97 -4.97
N SER A 998 -21.58 25.06 -5.68
CA SER A 998 -22.97 25.51 -5.82
C SER A 998 -23.75 24.63 -6.79
N ASP A 999 -23.16 24.20 -7.90
CA ASP A 999 -23.74 23.26 -8.86
C ASP A 999 -24.08 21.92 -8.16
N LEU A 1000 -23.23 21.45 -7.25
CA LEU A 1000 -23.55 20.31 -6.35
C LEU A 1000 -24.80 20.57 -5.49
N LEU A 1001 -24.87 21.72 -4.80
CA LEU A 1001 -25.99 22.01 -3.91
C LEU A 1001 -27.30 22.31 -4.67
N ASP A 1002 -27.21 23.01 -5.79
CA ASP A 1002 -28.33 23.33 -6.68
C ASP A 1002 -28.90 22.05 -7.32
N THR A 1003 -28.04 21.09 -7.72
CA THR A 1003 -28.48 19.77 -8.22
C THR A 1003 -29.03 18.88 -7.10
N MET A 1004 -28.43 18.87 -5.90
CA MET A 1004 -29.02 18.21 -4.74
C MET A 1004 -30.44 18.73 -4.44
N ASP A 1005 -30.65 20.04 -4.48
CA ASP A 1005 -31.97 20.65 -4.25
C ASP A 1005 -32.98 20.31 -5.36
N ASP A 1006 -32.57 20.28 -6.63
CA ASP A 1006 -33.42 19.87 -7.76
C ASP A 1006 -33.81 18.39 -7.69
N VAL A 1007 -32.85 17.51 -7.38
CA VAL A 1007 -33.08 16.06 -7.24
C VAL A 1007 -33.97 15.78 -6.02
N LYS A 1008 -33.84 16.56 -4.93
CA LYS A 1008 -34.79 16.59 -3.79
C LYS A 1008 -36.19 17.09 -4.18
N ALA A 1009 -36.28 17.98 -5.16
CA ALA A 1009 -37.55 18.44 -5.74
C ALA A 1009 -38.12 17.48 -6.81
N GLY A 1010 -37.54 16.27 -6.97
CA GLY A 1010 -37.99 15.27 -7.95
C GLY A 1010 -37.68 15.63 -9.41
N LYS A 1011 -36.75 16.57 -9.65
CA LYS A 1011 -36.28 16.96 -10.98
C LYS A 1011 -34.94 16.30 -11.26
N TYR A 1012 -34.91 15.43 -12.26
CA TYR A 1012 -33.69 14.78 -12.74
C TYR A 1012 -33.41 15.24 -14.17
N GLN A 1013 -32.15 15.52 -14.50
CA GLN A 1013 -31.71 15.80 -15.85
C GLN A 1013 -30.75 14.69 -16.30
N LYS A 1014 -31.25 13.76 -17.11
CA LYS A 1014 -30.45 12.68 -17.68
C LYS A 1014 -30.29 12.85 -19.19
N LYS A 1015 -29.11 12.53 -19.71
CA LYS A 1015 -28.80 12.64 -21.13
C LYS A 1015 -29.24 11.35 -21.84
N LEU A 1016 -30.39 11.40 -22.50
CA LEU A 1016 -30.95 10.28 -23.26
C LEU A 1016 -29.95 9.78 -24.31
N VAL A 1017 -29.79 8.45 -24.41
CA VAL A 1017 -28.84 7.78 -25.33
C VAL A 1017 -29.57 6.86 -26.33
N SER A 1018 -30.87 6.63 -26.13
CA SER A 1018 -31.72 5.77 -26.97
C SER A 1018 -31.88 6.32 -28.40
N SER A 1019 -31.68 5.47 -29.41
CA SER A 1019 -31.55 5.86 -30.82
C SER A 1019 -32.86 5.89 -31.64
N SER A 1020 -34.02 5.70 -31.03
CA SER A 1020 -35.28 5.40 -31.75
C SER A 1020 -36.43 6.41 -31.57
N SER A 1021 -36.65 7.01 -30.38
CA SER A 1021 -37.89 7.77 -30.11
C SER A 1021 -37.75 8.89 -29.05
N ILE A 1022 -36.66 9.68 -29.12
CA ILE A 1022 -36.29 10.70 -28.12
C ILE A 1022 -37.49 11.57 -27.65
N GLN A 1023 -38.29 12.12 -28.59
CA GLN A 1023 -39.36 13.07 -28.26
C GLN A 1023 -40.58 12.47 -27.55
N ASP A 1024 -40.85 11.17 -27.68
CA ASP A 1024 -42.01 10.54 -27.03
C ASP A 1024 -41.63 9.93 -25.68
N ASN A 1025 -40.42 9.37 -25.59
CA ASN A 1025 -39.84 8.90 -24.33
C ASN A 1025 -39.63 10.09 -23.36
N GLU A 1026 -39.19 11.25 -23.86
CA GLU A 1026 -39.07 12.49 -23.08
C GLU A 1026 -40.43 12.97 -22.51
N LYS A 1027 -41.55 12.79 -23.24
CA LYS A 1027 -42.89 13.10 -22.72
C LYS A 1027 -43.28 12.15 -21.59
N MET A 1028 -43.05 10.84 -21.73
CA MET A 1028 -43.34 9.86 -20.68
C MET A 1028 -42.51 10.13 -19.41
N LEU A 1029 -41.25 10.55 -19.55
CA LEU A 1029 -40.39 10.90 -18.41
C LEU A 1029 -40.84 12.16 -17.64
N GLN A 1030 -41.70 13.01 -18.23
CA GLN A 1030 -42.30 14.16 -17.55
C GLN A 1030 -43.57 13.81 -16.76
N VAL A 1031 -44.24 12.70 -17.10
CA VAL A 1031 -45.40 12.20 -16.33
C VAL A 1031 -44.92 11.62 -15.00
N ARG A 1032 -45.71 11.84 -13.94
CA ARG A 1032 -45.49 11.27 -12.60
C ARG A 1032 -46.72 10.48 -12.19
N GLY A 1033 -46.53 9.20 -11.91
CA GLY A 1033 -47.53 8.37 -11.25
C GLY A 1033 -47.57 8.63 -9.75
N GLN A 1034 -48.53 8.02 -9.06
CA GLN A 1034 -48.74 8.22 -7.63
C GLN A 1034 -48.19 7.04 -6.82
N ILE A 1035 -47.61 7.32 -5.65
CA ILE A 1035 -47.27 6.31 -4.64
C ILE A 1035 -48.20 6.54 -3.45
N ILE A 1036 -48.92 5.51 -3.04
CA ILE A 1036 -49.87 5.53 -1.92
C ILE A 1036 -49.40 4.53 -0.87
N GLU A 1037 -49.29 4.96 0.38
CA GLU A 1037 -48.99 4.05 1.49
C GLU A 1037 -50.22 3.18 1.79
N ALA A 1038 -50.03 1.86 1.75
CA ALA A 1038 -51.07 0.85 1.95
C ALA A 1038 -50.48 -0.40 2.63
N GLU A 1039 -51.32 -1.23 3.25
CA GLU A 1039 -50.87 -2.45 3.95
C GLU A 1039 -50.35 -3.56 3.02
N GLU A 1040 -50.64 -3.48 1.72
CA GLU A 1040 -50.37 -4.49 0.71
C GLU A 1040 -49.75 -3.87 -0.55
N ILE A 1041 -49.20 -4.72 -1.42
CA ILE A 1041 -48.57 -4.29 -2.67
C ILE A 1041 -49.58 -4.40 -3.81
N ARG A 1042 -49.88 -3.28 -4.48
CA ARG A 1042 -50.67 -3.28 -5.71
C ARG A 1042 -50.10 -2.30 -6.72
N PHE A 1043 -49.93 -2.77 -7.94
CA PHE A 1043 -49.62 -1.96 -9.12
C PHE A 1043 -50.91 -1.75 -9.91
N ASP A 1044 -51.15 -0.52 -10.37
CA ASP A 1044 -52.33 -0.16 -11.14
C ASP A 1044 -51.92 0.74 -12.32
N GLN A 1045 -51.84 0.13 -13.50
CA GLN A 1045 -51.46 0.74 -14.78
C GLN A 1045 -50.08 1.45 -14.77
N VAL A 1046 -49.09 0.81 -14.14
CA VAL A 1046 -47.76 1.40 -13.90
C VAL A 1046 -46.79 1.02 -15.03
N PRO A 1047 -46.26 1.98 -15.82
CA PRO A 1047 -45.21 1.71 -16.79
C PRO A 1047 -43.88 1.47 -16.07
N LEU A 1048 -43.12 0.45 -16.50
CA LEU A 1048 -41.74 0.23 -16.04
C LEU A 1048 -40.79 0.91 -17.03
N ILE A 1049 -40.33 2.12 -16.72
CA ILE A 1049 -39.41 2.89 -17.57
C ILE A 1049 -38.02 2.94 -16.93
N SER A 1050 -36.98 2.70 -17.72
CA SER A 1050 -35.58 2.86 -17.34
C SER A 1050 -35.24 4.35 -17.14
N PRO A 1051 -34.31 4.70 -16.23
CA PRO A 1051 -33.81 6.08 -16.11
C PRO A 1051 -33.21 6.64 -17.40
N ASN A 1052 -32.78 5.79 -18.34
CA ASN A 1052 -32.22 6.21 -19.62
C ASN A 1052 -33.30 6.52 -20.68
N GLY A 1053 -34.59 6.29 -20.35
CA GLY A 1053 -35.74 6.54 -21.21
C GLY A 1053 -36.25 5.31 -21.97
N ASP A 1054 -35.78 4.10 -21.66
CA ASP A 1054 -36.25 2.87 -22.31
C ASP A 1054 -37.51 2.36 -21.63
N VAL A 1055 -38.60 2.12 -22.37
CA VAL A 1055 -39.80 1.48 -21.82
C VAL A 1055 -39.57 -0.04 -21.77
N LEU A 1056 -39.70 -0.64 -20.59
CA LEU A 1056 -39.44 -2.06 -20.32
C LEU A 1056 -40.74 -2.87 -20.23
N VAL A 1057 -41.82 -2.24 -19.74
CA VAL A 1057 -43.22 -2.71 -19.77
C VAL A 1057 -44.12 -1.49 -19.89
N ASP A 1058 -45.05 -1.50 -20.85
CA ASP A 1058 -45.92 -0.34 -21.16
C ASP A 1058 -46.90 -0.01 -20.02
N SER A 1059 -47.49 -1.01 -19.37
CA SER A 1059 -48.44 -0.82 -18.28
C SER A 1059 -48.63 -2.10 -17.49
N MET A 1060 -48.26 -2.09 -16.20
CA MET A 1060 -48.33 -3.25 -15.31
C MET A 1060 -49.35 -3.04 -14.19
N SER A 1061 -50.21 -4.06 -14.00
CA SER A 1061 -51.16 -4.19 -12.91
C SER A 1061 -51.11 -5.58 -12.29
N PHE A 1062 -50.88 -5.66 -10.97
CA PHE A 1062 -50.95 -6.88 -10.16
C PHE A 1062 -51.15 -6.53 -8.67
N HIS A 1063 -51.46 -7.52 -7.84
CA HIS A 1063 -51.69 -7.36 -6.38
C HIS A 1063 -51.08 -8.54 -5.62
N VAL A 1064 -50.42 -8.26 -4.50
CA VAL A 1064 -49.77 -9.25 -3.61
C VAL A 1064 -50.21 -8.99 -2.17
N GLU A 1065 -51.16 -9.81 -1.72
CA GLU A 1065 -51.62 -9.89 -0.34
C GLU A 1065 -50.49 -10.33 0.60
N HIS A 1066 -50.61 -10.04 1.89
CA HIS A 1066 -49.66 -10.55 2.88
C HIS A 1066 -49.77 -12.09 3.01
N GLY A 1067 -48.64 -12.78 3.15
CA GLY A 1067 -48.58 -14.25 3.17
C GLY A 1067 -48.59 -14.91 1.78
N LYS A 1068 -49.06 -14.24 0.72
CA LYS A 1068 -48.95 -14.76 -0.66
C LYS A 1068 -47.57 -14.48 -1.24
N HIS A 1069 -46.73 -15.52 -1.33
CA HIS A 1069 -45.39 -15.42 -1.87
C HIS A 1069 -45.43 -15.35 -3.41
N LEU A 1070 -44.65 -14.43 -4.00
CA LEU A 1070 -44.58 -14.18 -5.45
C LEU A 1070 -43.21 -14.57 -6.02
N LEU A 1071 -43.18 -15.43 -7.03
CA LEU A 1071 -42.01 -15.67 -7.86
C LEU A 1071 -42.05 -14.73 -9.07
N VAL A 1072 -40.89 -14.23 -9.50
CA VAL A 1072 -40.72 -13.35 -10.67
C VAL A 1072 -39.71 -13.97 -11.63
N VAL A 1073 -40.16 -14.25 -12.85
CA VAL A 1073 -39.44 -15.03 -13.87
C VAL A 1073 -39.46 -14.27 -15.20
N GLY A 1074 -38.46 -14.47 -16.04
CA GLY A 1074 -38.42 -13.94 -17.41
C GLY A 1074 -37.01 -13.59 -17.89
N PRO A 1075 -36.84 -13.18 -19.15
CA PRO A 1075 -35.52 -12.93 -19.75
C PRO A 1075 -34.65 -11.92 -18.98
N ASN A 1076 -33.35 -11.89 -19.30
CA ASN A 1076 -32.49 -10.84 -18.76
C ASN A 1076 -32.73 -9.52 -19.52
N GLY A 1077 -32.71 -8.40 -18.79
CA GLY A 1077 -33.05 -7.08 -19.32
C GLY A 1077 -34.54 -6.69 -19.27
N CYS A 1078 -35.50 -7.63 -19.15
CA CYS A 1078 -36.95 -7.36 -19.25
C CYS A 1078 -37.58 -6.54 -18.09
N GLY A 1079 -36.79 -5.93 -17.20
CA GLY A 1079 -37.30 -5.06 -16.14
C GLY A 1079 -37.55 -5.71 -14.77
N LYS A 1080 -37.16 -6.98 -14.55
CA LYS A 1080 -37.30 -7.67 -13.24
C LYS A 1080 -36.81 -6.81 -12.07
N SER A 1081 -35.52 -6.43 -12.02
CA SER A 1081 -34.97 -5.56 -10.97
C SER A 1081 -35.47 -4.11 -11.03
N SER A 1082 -36.08 -3.67 -12.14
CA SER A 1082 -36.69 -2.33 -12.28
C SER A 1082 -37.97 -2.22 -11.46
N LEU A 1083 -38.79 -3.28 -11.42
CA LEU A 1083 -39.96 -3.38 -10.56
C LEU A 1083 -39.60 -3.16 -9.07
N PHE A 1084 -38.51 -3.80 -8.62
CA PHE A 1084 -38.06 -3.70 -7.24
C PHE A 1084 -37.41 -2.36 -6.90
N ARG A 1085 -36.76 -1.71 -7.87
CA ARG A 1085 -36.27 -0.31 -7.71
C ARG A 1085 -37.43 0.67 -7.55
N ILE A 1086 -38.59 0.44 -8.18
CA ILE A 1086 -39.80 1.23 -7.96
C ILE A 1086 -40.43 0.93 -6.59
N LEU A 1087 -40.57 -0.35 -6.21
CA LEU A 1087 -41.05 -0.75 -4.87
C LEU A 1087 -40.21 -0.15 -3.72
N GLY A 1088 -38.88 -0.17 -3.88
CA GLY A 1088 -37.92 0.41 -2.94
C GLY A 1088 -37.84 1.95 -2.97
N GLY A 1089 -38.55 2.64 -3.87
CA GLY A 1089 -38.48 4.11 -4.01
C GLY A 1089 -37.17 4.64 -4.59
N LEU A 1090 -36.32 3.77 -5.14
CA LEU A 1090 -35.06 4.11 -5.79
C LEU A 1090 -35.28 4.73 -7.18
N TRP A 1091 -36.28 4.23 -7.92
CA TRP A 1091 -36.73 4.80 -9.19
C TRP A 1091 -38.11 5.45 -9.01
N PRO A 1092 -38.37 6.64 -9.60
CA PRO A 1092 -39.67 7.30 -9.53
C PRO A 1092 -40.70 6.58 -10.42
N VAL A 1093 -41.98 6.73 -10.07
CA VAL A 1093 -43.10 6.22 -10.87
C VAL A 1093 -43.44 7.21 -11.98
N TYR A 1094 -43.49 6.74 -13.24
CA TYR A 1094 -43.75 7.58 -14.42
C TYR A 1094 -45.19 7.51 -14.94
N GLY A 1095 -46.06 6.68 -14.35
CA GLY A 1095 -47.49 6.59 -14.67
C GLY A 1095 -48.21 5.63 -13.72
N GLY A 1096 -49.55 5.62 -13.77
CA GLY A 1096 -50.34 4.75 -12.91
C GLY A 1096 -50.21 5.05 -11.41
N THR A 1097 -50.55 4.06 -10.58
CA THR A 1097 -50.50 4.14 -9.11
C THR A 1097 -49.82 2.90 -8.52
N VAL A 1098 -48.86 3.11 -7.62
CA VAL A 1098 -48.24 2.06 -6.79
C VAL A 1098 -48.74 2.20 -5.35
N TYR A 1099 -49.49 1.20 -4.90
CA TYR A 1099 -49.83 1.01 -3.49
C TYR A 1099 -48.76 0.12 -2.84
N LYS A 1100 -48.17 0.55 -1.73
CA LYS A 1100 -47.15 -0.25 -1.02
C LYS A 1100 -47.01 0.12 0.47
N PRO A 1101 -46.54 -0.81 1.31
CA PRO A 1101 -46.17 -0.50 2.70
C PRO A 1101 -45.08 0.57 2.86
N PRO A 1102 -45.01 1.23 4.04
CA PRO A 1102 -43.90 2.10 4.41
C PRO A 1102 -42.55 1.37 4.34
N ALA A 1103 -41.50 2.07 3.92
CA ALA A 1103 -40.20 1.46 3.59
C ALA A 1103 -39.60 0.57 4.70
N ARG A 1104 -39.86 0.89 5.98
CA ARG A 1104 -39.42 0.09 7.14
C ARG A 1104 -40.01 -1.33 7.24
N GLN A 1105 -41.05 -1.65 6.46
CA GLN A 1105 -41.66 -2.98 6.41
C GLN A 1105 -41.09 -3.84 5.26
N PHE A 1106 -40.14 -3.31 4.50
CA PHE A 1106 -39.46 -3.99 3.41
C PHE A 1106 -38.00 -4.29 3.74
N THR A 1107 -37.45 -5.36 3.15
CA THR A 1107 -36.01 -5.54 2.97
C THR A 1107 -35.75 -6.03 1.54
N TYR A 1108 -34.66 -5.55 0.93
CA TYR A 1108 -34.23 -5.95 -0.41
C TYR A 1108 -32.85 -6.61 -0.30
N ILE A 1109 -32.74 -7.87 -0.72
CA ILE A 1109 -31.48 -8.58 -0.85
C ILE A 1109 -31.09 -8.60 -2.34
N PRO A 1110 -30.05 -7.85 -2.76
CA PRO A 1110 -29.50 -7.94 -4.10
C PRO A 1110 -28.70 -9.23 -4.32
N GLN A 1111 -28.60 -9.66 -5.58
CA GLN A 1111 -27.79 -10.79 -6.06
C GLN A 1111 -26.34 -10.77 -5.55
N ARG A 1112 -25.75 -9.56 -5.45
CA ARG A 1112 -24.47 -9.28 -4.79
C ARG A 1112 -24.74 -8.50 -3.49
N PRO A 1113 -24.76 -9.16 -2.32
CA PRO A 1113 -25.05 -8.50 -1.04
C PRO A 1113 -24.06 -7.39 -0.69
N TYR A 1114 -24.58 -6.28 -0.15
CA TYR A 1114 -23.73 -5.23 0.44
C TYR A 1114 -23.23 -5.67 1.82
N LEU A 1115 -21.92 -5.56 2.01
CA LEU A 1115 -21.22 -5.76 3.29
C LEU A 1115 -20.74 -4.39 3.77
N CYS A 1116 -20.95 -4.09 5.04
CA CYS A 1116 -20.57 -2.80 5.61
C CYS A 1116 -19.13 -2.85 6.14
N THR A 1117 -18.40 -1.75 6.05
CA THR A 1117 -17.11 -1.60 6.74
C THR A 1117 -17.38 -1.54 8.25
N GLY A 1118 -16.91 -2.54 9.00
CA GLY A 1118 -17.23 -2.70 10.42
C GLY A 1118 -16.94 -4.11 10.91
N THR A 1119 -17.61 -4.49 11.99
CA THR A 1119 -17.48 -5.80 12.64
C THR A 1119 -18.21 -6.93 11.90
N LEU A 1120 -18.00 -8.19 12.33
CA LEU A 1120 -18.83 -9.32 11.89
C LEU A 1120 -20.30 -9.11 12.32
N ARG A 1121 -20.50 -8.65 13.56
CA ARG A 1121 -21.81 -8.26 14.12
C ARG A 1121 -22.54 -7.26 13.22
N ASP A 1122 -21.86 -6.21 12.77
CA ASP A 1122 -22.42 -5.19 11.87
C ASP A 1122 -22.99 -5.78 10.58
N GLN A 1123 -22.39 -6.87 10.06
CA GLN A 1123 -22.89 -7.51 8.83
C GLN A 1123 -24.30 -8.06 8.98
N ILE A 1124 -24.70 -8.49 10.18
CA ILE A 1124 -26.04 -8.99 10.48
C ILE A 1124 -26.97 -7.84 10.85
N ILE A 1125 -26.53 -6.90 11.71
CA ILE A 1125 -27.42 -5.88 12.25
C ILE A 1125 -27.67 -4.68 11.31
N TYR A 1126 -26.81 -4.46 10.30
CA TYR A 1126 -26.96 -3.37 9.33
C TYR A 1126 -28.38 -3.31 8.74
N PRO A 1127 -29.07 -2.14 8.75
CA PRO A 1127 -28.54 -0.79 8.96
C PRO A 1127 -28.57 -0.27 10.42
N HIS A 1128 -28.80 -1.11 11.43
CA HIS A 1128 -28.62 -0.71 12.83
C HIS A 1128 -27.13 -0.63 13.19
N SER A 1129 -26.77 0.24 14.15
CA SER A 1129 -25.39 0.45 14.62
C SER A 1129 -25.13 -0.11 16.03
N VAL A 1130 -26.13 -0.75 16.63
CA VAL A 1130 -26.09 -1.43 17.94
C VAL A 1130 -27.07 -2.60 17.84
N SER A 1131 -26.70 -3.79 18.32
CA SER A 1131 -27.62 -4.92 18.34
C SER A 1131 -28.78 -4.68 19.32
N THR A 1132 -29.99 -5.05 18.89
CA THR A 1132 -31.19 -5.04 19.74
C THR A 1132 -31.42 -6.36 20.47
N ILE A 1133 -30.59 -7.38 20.21
CA ILE A 1133 -30.67 -8.73 20.77
C ILE A 1133 -29.29 -9.20 21.26
N PRO A 1134 -29.19 -10.09 22.25
CA PRO A 1134 -27.92 -10.62 22.74
C PRO A 1134 -27.19 -11.50 21.70
N ASP A 1135 -25.88 -11.64 21.90
CA ASP A 1135 -24.97 -12.40 21.03
C ASP A 1135 -25.38 -13.87 20.85
N ALA A 1136 -26.06 -14.47 21.84
CA ALA A 1136 -26.62 -15.82 21.73
C ALA A 1136 -27.75 -15.92 20.70
N ASP A 1137 -28.60 -14.88 20.59
CA ASP A 1137 -29.68 -14.84 19.60
C ASP A 1137 -29.12 -14.53 18.19
N LEU A 1138 -28.04 -13.74 18.10
CA LEU A 1138 -27.30 -13.55 16.85
C LEU A 1138 -26.61 -14.84 16.39
N LEU A 1139 -26.06 -15.63 17.32
CA LEU A 1139 -25.45 -16.93 17.01
C LEU A 1139 -26.51 -17.91 16.52
N ALA A 1140 -27.66 -18.00 17.21
CA ALA A 1140 -28.78 -18.83 16.77
C ALA A 1140 -29.31 -18.44 15.37
N ILE A 1141 -29.24 -17.16 14.99
CA ILE A 1141 -29.55 -16.70 13.62
C ILE A 1141 -28.49 -17.15 12.60
N LEU A 1142 -27.20 -17.18 12.97
CA LEU A 1142 -26.15 -17.75 12.12
C LEU A 1142 -26.25 -19.27 12.01
N ASP A 1143 -26.62 -19.99 13.07
CA ASP A 1143 -26.77 -21.45 13.06
C ASP A 1143 -27.87 -21.90 12.08
N VAL A 1144 -28.96 -21.14 11.96
CA VAL A 1144 -30.03 -21.38 10.97
C VAL A 1144 -29.53 -21.30 9.52
N VAL A 1145 -28.45 -20.57 9.25
CA VAL A 1145 -27.77 -20.54 7.92
C VAL A 1145 -26.46 -21.33 7.90
N GLU A 1146 -26.23 -22.18 8.92
CA GLU A 1146 -25.06 -23.04 9.15
C GLU A 1146 -23.72 -22.29 9.26
N MET A 1147 -23.77 -21.06 9.79
CA MET A 1147 -22.63 -20.14 9.84
C MET A 1147 -22.11 -19.84 11.25
N GLY A 1148 -22.62 -20.47 12.32
CA GLY A 1148 -22.18 -20.18 13.69
C GLY A 1148 -20.66 -20.26 13.89
N HIS A 1149 -20.03 -21.25 13.24
CA HIS A 1149 -18.57 -21.44 13.22
C HIS A 1149 -17.76 -20.24 12.71
N ILE A 1150 -18.37 -19.30 11.97
CA ILE A 1150 -17.67 -18.15 11.40
C ILE A 1150 -17.27 -17.13 12.46
N VAL A 1151 -17.97 -17.11 13.60
CA VAL A 1151 -17.65 -16.24 14.75
C VAL A 1151 -16.29 -16.64 15.32
N ASP A 1152 -16.06 -17.92 15.57
CA ASP A 1152 -14.78 -18.43 16.06
C ASP A 1152 -13.68 -18.32 15.00
N ARG A 1153 -14.00 -18.63 13.74
CA ARG A 1153 -13.06 -18.58 12.60
C ARG A 1153 -12.41 -17.21 12.41
N GLU A 1154 -13.17 -16.14 12.57
CA GLU A 1154 -12.71 -14.77 12.28
C GLU A 1154 -12.11 -14.03 13.47
N GLY A 1155 -12.28 -14.58 14.69
CA GLY A 1155 -11.77 -14.00 15.94
C GLY A 1155 -12.82 -13.24 16.77
N GLY A 1156 -14.10 -13.66 16.70
CA GLY A 1156 -15.20 -13.14 17.51
C GLY A 1156 -16.10 -12.13 16.79
N TRP A 1157 -17.23 -11.79 17.43
CA TRP A 1157 -18.26 -10.89 16.89
C TRP A 1157 -17.75 -9.50 16.49
N ASP A 1158 -16.79 -8.99 17.27
CA ASP A 1158 -16.25 -7.63 17.12
C ASP A 1158 -14.93 -7.62 16.33
N SER A 1159 -14.58 -8.74 15.69
CA SER A 1159 -13.51 -8.81 14.68
C SER A 1159 -13.82 -7.87 13.51
N ILE A 1160 -12.79 -7.25 12.92
CA ILE A 1160 -12.91 -6.32 11.79
C ILE A 1160 -12.04 -6.86 10.64
N ARG A 1161 -12.66 -7.06 9.47
CA ARG A 1161 -12.04 -7.55 8.23
C ARG A 1161 -12.52 -6.73 7.05
N GLU A 1162 -11.85 -6.87 5.90
CA GLU A 1162 -12.49 -6.56 4.62
C GLU A 1162 -13.39 -7.74 4.25
N TRP A 1163 -14.66 -7.66 4.64
CA TRP A 1163 -15.65 -8.73 4.48
C TRP A 1163 -15.91 -9.08 3.01
N ARG A 1164 -15.61 -8.17 2.07
CA ARG A 1164 -15.64 -8.47 0.63
C ARG A 1164 -14.68 -9.58 0.24
N ASP A 1165 -13.58 -9.75 0.95
CA ASP A 1165 -12.49 -10.66 0.56
C ASP A 1165 -12.42 -11.87 1.50
N ALA A 1166 -12.76 -11.70 2.78
CA ALA A 1166 -12.78 -12.76 3.79
C ALA A 1166 -13.94 -13.79 3.67
N LEU A 1167 -14.95 -13.53 2.82
CA LEU A 1167 -16.17 -14.35 2.70
C LEU A 1167 -16.33 -14.93 1.30
N SER A 1168 -16.71 -16.20 1.17
CA SER A 1168 -17.04 -16.78 -0.15
C SER A 1168 -18.35 -16.21 -0.71
N GLY A 1169 -18.63 -16.42 -2.00
CA GLY A 1169 -19.88 -15.99 -2.63
C GLY A 1169 -21.14 -16.56 -1.95
N GLY A 1170 -21.06 -17.81 -1.47
CA GLY A 1170 -22.12 -18.46 -0.70
C GLY A 1170 -22.27 -17.85 0.70
N ASP A 1171 -21.16 -17.62 1.41
CA ASP A 1171 -21.16 -17.04 2.76
C ASP A 1171 -21.79 -15.64 2.76
N LYS A 1172 -21.47 -14.82 1.75
CA LYS A 1172 -22.07 -13.49 1.55
C LYS A 1172 -23.59 -13.56 1.40
N GLN A 1173 -24.11 -14.56 0.69
CA GLN A 1173 -25.54 -14.81 0.55
C GLN A 1173 -26.18 -15.33 1.85
N ARG A 1174 -25.50 -16.22 2.59
CA ARG A 1174 -25.93 -16.68 3.92
C ARG A 1174 -26.02 -15.53 4.94
N ILE A 1175 -25.02 -14.65 5.03
CA ILE A 1175 -25.05 -13.46 5.92
C ILE A 1175 -26.18 -12.50 5.52
N ALA A 1176 -26.43 -12.32 4.22
CA ALA A 1176 -27.55 -11.49 3.77
C ALA A 1176 -28.91 -12.04 4.23
N MET A 1177 -29.04 -13.37 4.32
CA MET A 1177 -30.24 -14.02 4.86
C MET A 1177 -30.30 -13.97 6.40
N ALA A 1178 -29.17 -14.12 7.10
CA ALA A 1178 -29.09 -13.88 8.54
C ALA A 1178 -29.54 -12.45 8.92
N ARG A 1179 -29.11 -11.44 8.13
CA ARG A 1179 -29.59 -10.05 8.23
C ARG A 1179 -31.11 -9.95 8.06
N LEU A 1180 -31.71 -10.72 7.16
CA LEU A 1180 -33.18 -10.77 7.00
C LEU A 1180 -33.88 -11.36 8.24
N PHE A 1181 -33.34 -12.45 8.80
CA PHE A 1181 -33.88 -13.12 9.99
C PHE A 1181 -33.74 -12.31 11.28
N TYR A 1182 -32.75 -11.40 11.32
CA TYR A 1182 -32.62 -10.38 12.35
C TYR A 1182 -33.70 -9.28 12.22
N HIS A 1183 -33.90 -8.69 11.03
CA HIS A 1183 -34.83 -7.56 10.86
C HIS A 1183 -36.32 -7.94 10.77
N ARG A 1184 -36.66 -9.15 10.32
CA ARG A 1184 -38.03 -9.72 10.26
C ARG A 1184 -39.08 -8.77 9.61
N PRO A 1185 -38.86 -8.32 8.36
CA PRO A 1185 -39.78 -7.42 7.65
C PRO A 1185 -41.10 -8.10 7.27
N LYS A 1186 -42.16 -7.31 7.01
CA LYS A 1186 -43.46 -7.83 6.49
C LYS A 1186 -43.30 -8.38 5.07
N TYR A 1187 -42.42 -7.76 4.26
CA TYR A 1187 -42.12 -8.16 2.89
C TYR A 1187 -40.60 -8.22 2.66
N ALA A 1188 -40.11 -9.28 2.03
CA ALA A 1188 -38.73 -9.45 1.62
C ALA A 1188 -38.64 -9.63 0.10
N ILE A 1189 -37.78 -8.84 -0.54
CA ILE A 1189 -37.46 -8.99 -1.96
C ILE A 1189 -36.11 -9.70 -2.07
N LEU A 1190 -36.07 -10.79 -2.83
CA LEU A 1190 -34.95 -11.71 -2.93
C LEU A 1190 -34.49 -11.79 -4.40
N ASP A 1191 -33.51 -10.97 -4.79
CA ASP A 1191 -33.03 -10.86 -6.18
C ASP A 1191 -31.89 -11.87 -6.43
N GLU A 1192 -32.21 -13.10 -6.88
CA GLU A 1192 -31.27 -14.22 -7.12
C GLU A 1192 -30.33 -14.58 -5.94
N CYS A 1193 -30.72 -14.25 -4.71
CA CYS A 1193 -29.88 -14.28 -3.51
C CYS A 1193 -29.48 -15.67 -2.96
N THR A 1194 -29.84 -16.77 -3.64
CA THR A 1194 -29.44 -18.15 -3.29
C THR A 1194 -28.64 -18.84 -4.40
N SER A 1195 -28.27 -18.11 -5.45
CA SER A 1195 -27.55 -18.60 -6.64
C SER A 1195 -26.21 -19.28 -6.32
N ALA A 1196 -25.52 -18.87 -5.25
CA ALA A 1196 -24.27 -19.47 -4.78
C ALA A 1196 -24.47 -20.42 -3.58
N VAL A 1197 -25.70 -20.89 -3.34
CA VAL A 1197 -26.07 -21.73 -2.19
C VAL A 1197 -26.70 -23.04 -2.65
N THR A 1198 -26.37 -24.13 -1.92
CA THR A 1198 -26.89 -25.48 -2.16
C THR A 1198 -28.41 -25.54 -1.95
N LEU A 1199 -29.06 -26.54 -2.57
CA LEU A 1199 -30.51 -26.71 -2.51
C LEU A 1199 -31.04 -27.01 -1.10
N GLU A 1200 -30.22 -27.58 -0.24
CA GLU A 1200 -30.56 -27.94 1.14
C GLU A 1200 -30.63 -26.70 2.03
N ILE A 1201 -29.61 -25.84 1.98
CA ILE A 1201 -29.57 -24.58 2.72
C ILE A 1201 -30.55 -23.56 2.10
N GLU A 1202 -30.75 -23.56 0.77
CA GLU A 1202 -31.85 -22.82 0.13
C GLU A 1202 -33.21 -23.21 0.71
N LYS A 1203 -33.48 -24.52 0.85
CA LYS A 1203 -34.68 -25.02 1.52
C LYS A 1203 -34.81 -24.49 2.95
N VAL A 1204 -33.76 -24.62 3.77
CA VAL A 1204 -33.78 -24.17 5.19
C VAL A 1204 -34.05 -22.67 5.28
N MET A 1205 -33.39 -21.86 4.45
CA MET A 1205 -33.56 -20.41 4.45
C MET A 1205 -34.99 -19.98 4.08
N TYR A 1206 -35.59 -20.58 3.05
CA TYR A 1206 -36.97 -20.26 2.64
C TYR A 1206 -37.99 -20.74 3.68
N GLU A 1207 -37.83 -21.96 4.22
CA GLU A 1207 -38.74 -22.50 5.24
C GLU A 1207 -38.68 -21.70 6.55
N HIS A 1208 -37.48 -21.22 6.96
CA HIS A 1208 -37.34 -20.32 8.10
C HIS A 1208 -37.95 -18.93 7.83
N ALA A 1209 -37.76 -18.35 6.64
CA ALA A 1209 -38.34 -17.05 6.29
C ALA A 1209 -39.88 -17.06 6.31
N THR A 1210 -40.50 -18.12 5.75
CA THR A 1210 -41.95 -18.32 5.81
C THR A 1210 -42.41 -18.58 7.26
N ALA A 1211 -41.67 -19.32 8.08
CA ALA A 1211 -41.98 -19.54 9.50
C ALA A 1211 -41.92 -18.24 10.34
N LEU A 1212 -41.08 -17.28 9.95
CA LEU A 1212 -41.04 -15.93 10.53
C LEU A 1212 -42.19 -15.02 10.03
N GLY A 1213 -43.06 -15.49 9.14
CA GLY A 1213 -44.21 -14.73 8.61
C GLY A 1213 -43.86 -13.71 7.51
N ILE A 1214 -42.68 -13.81 6.90
CA ILE A 1214 -42.18 -12.85 5.91
C ILE A 1214 -42.81 -13.14 4.54
N THR A 1215 -43.49 -12.17 3.91
CA THR A 1215 -43.93 -12.35 2.51
C THR A 1215 -42.73 -12.28 1.56
N LEU A 1216 -42.43 -13.38 0.86
CA LEU A 1216 -41.33 -13.45 -0.09
C LEU A 1216 -41.73 -12.98 -1.50
N MET A 1217 -40.91 -12.13 -2.10
CA MET A 1217 -40.95 -11.73 -3.52
C MET A 1217 -39.60 -12.08 -4.17
N THR A 1218 -39.52 -13.22 -4.85
CA THR A 1218 -38.25 -13.78 -5.33
C THR A 1218 -38.06 -13.56 -6.82
N VAL A 1219 -36.90 -13.05 -7.24
CA VAL A 1219 -36.40 -13.20 -8.62
C VAL A 1219 -35.54 -14.46 -8.68
N SER A 1220 -35.97 -15.46 -9.45
CA SER A 1220 -35.14 -16.65 -9.68
C SER A 1220 -35.64 -17.45 -10.86
N HIS A 1221 -34.70 -18.10 -11.54
CA HIS A 1221 -34.97 -19.12 -12.56
C HIS A 1221 -34.95 -20.55 -12.00
N ARG A 1222 -34.62 -20.75 -10.70
CA ARG A 1222 -34.51 -22.10 -10.11
C ARG A 1222 -35.91 -22.74 -9.93
N PRO A 1223 -36.18 -23.93 -10.50
CA PRO A 1223 -37.44 -24.65 -10.28
C PRO A 1223 -37.66 -25.07 -8.82
N SER A 1224 -36.58 -25.24 -8.04
CA SER A 1224 -36.60 -25.60 -6.61
C SER A 1224 -37.43 -24.65 -5.75
N LEU A 1225 -37.57 -23.39 -6.16
CA LEU A 1225 -38.28 -22.35 -5.42
C LEU A 1225 -39.77 -22.28 -5.72
N TRP A 1226 -40.27 -22.93 -6.80
CA TRP A 1226 -41.68 -22.84 -7.21
C TRP A 1226 -42.64 -23.35 -6.12
N LYS A 1227 -42.25 -24.41 -5.40
CA LYS A 1227 -43.01 -24.95 -4.24
C LYS A 1227 -43.25 -23.97 -3.09
N TYR A 1228 -42.47 -22.88 -3.01
CA TYR A 1228 -42.63 -21.85 -1.98
C TYR A 1228 -43.44 -20.64 -2.44
N HIS A 1229 -43.86 -20.56 -3.71
CA HIS A 1229 -44.51 -19.37 -4.26
C HIS A 1229 -45.91 -19.68 -4.78
N SER A 1230 -46.88 -18.89 -4.32
CA SER A 1230 -48.31 -19.03 -4.66
C SER A 1230 -48.71 -18.36 -5.98
N MET A 1231 -47.84 -17.52 -6.55
CA MET A 1231 -48.08 -16.68 -7.73
C MET A 1231 -46.78 -16.57 -8.54
N VAL A 1232 -46.87 -16.44 -9.87
CA VAL A 1232 -45.67 -16.42 -10.76
C VAL A 1232 -45.80 -15.31 -11.80
N LEU A 1233 -45.22 -14.14 -11.51
CA LEU A 1233 -45.12 -13.03 -12.46
C LEU A 1233 -44.06 -13.36 -13.53
N GLN A 1234 -44.51 -13.79 -14.71
CA GLN A 1234 -43.67 -14.12 -15.85
C GLN A 1234 -43.64 -12.98 -16.87
N TYR A 1235 -42.47 -12.44 -17.17
CA TYR A 1235 -42.24 -11.46 -18.24
C TYR A 1235 -41.95 -12.16 -19.58
N ASP A 1236 -42.43 -11.61 -20.69
CA ASP A 1236 -42.18 -12.15 -22.04
C ASP A 1236 -40.84 -11.68 -22.66
N GLY A 1237 -40.30 -10.54 -22.22
CA GLY A 1237 -39.11 -9.90 -22.77
C GLY A 1237 -39.34 -8.94 -23.94
N MET A 1238 -40.59 -8.80 -24.40
CA MET A 1238 -41.03 -7.92 -25.49
C MET A 1238 -41.91 -6.74 -25.02
N GLY A 1239 -42.17 -6.65 -23.71
CA GLY A 1239 -42.92 -5.56 -23.06
C GLY A 1239 -44.17 -6.01 -22.31
N GLY A 1240 -44.52 -7.30 -22.38
CA GLY A 1240 -45.67 -7.91 -21.72
C GLY A 1240 -45.30 -8.80 -20.53
N TYR A 1241 -46.34 -9.23 -19.81
CA TYR A 1241 -46.24 -10.09 -18.63
C TYR A 1241 -47.52 -10.90 -18.41
N VAL A 1242 -47.42 -11.96 -17.61
CA VAL A 1242 -48.49 -12.85 -17.11
C VAL A 1242 -48.27 -13.07 -15.61
N LEU A 1243 -49.32 -13.41 -14.84
CA LEU A 1243 -49.30 -13.57 -13.37
C LEU A 1243 -49.95 -14.89 -12.93
#